data_AF-A0A2E5VUJ6-F1
#
_entry.id   AF-A0A2E5VUJ6-F1
#
_cell.length_a   1.000
_cell.length_b   1.000
_cell.length_c   1.000
_cell.angle_alpha   90.00
_cell.angle_beta   90.00
_cell.angle_gamma   90.00
#
_symmetry.space_group_name_H-M   'P 1'
#
loop_
_entity.id
_entity.type
_entity.pdbx_description
1 polymer ?
#
loop_
_entity_poly.entity_id
_entity_poly.type
_entity_poly.pdbx_seq_one_letter_code
_entity_poly.pdbx_strand_id
1 'polypeptide(L)'
;MRSLFTSFHILSMSLLFCQEVIYSENVSLKKIPPGSVLADLGDDINAVSLTTIILDGSRSQPQNGSLTYEWLFPPNMIAKNNYDFSDSDTPIYYDPDQNGNQSVKSLTTRDKFLEFDVPNLPGQAYEVVLRVQNHVGTTHRDTIIITVEPPLDMNTSSSFSGMEISSSDTLAIDESTKLREPLVATLIQNNLITIQPINKKDLNPMQVNLINKNIYFFLKERGLKHVLDPNRVIPKKISINKPYNFTRIENDTIAIAYLDTVSSGEDFSKFTSDPIDTVYKEFSLNDSTIANKAYYVFRAYEYEITNDTLTYTEIVDTTLNYNFDCEDYDCVSENAYLERAGRILSWGINQYDQLEFHYFTLNDLYSSTNTINKWVAESVIFNPISDSLIRYPEYISFDSTGSSVLVSGNKQDIFNMGKNLLPLSMIKNLSEGNSIEHPSGVCVGRLGELYITDQYKNSIFWVYEGVARTVYSTPRYKNGDFINGEPTIPTSIRLNSLDEIIVLFLGDGSVRKFDRKGVQSVLLQPGVIENPCDIALNNEDDLFVASAIGKKIYKVVNDNEVVVIAGTDNISAAALDGVTATESALGYPVSIDFDITNRLYIADNLFGSIRVVTADGIISTLTEKKNRVYNVGQLRVNNYKLTTLYATHPLEHSVTRIRFQNLAPNSKLAFIDYPYYTLEKEGIYGLEYPIKEAVDIVLKGVIPKEKKSTFNKLSHHGNKISIYIKKRPIIFGLIIVLLNQGITDLLTEEVKDGPPDFPN
;
A
#
# COMPACT_ATOMS: atom_id res chain seq x y z
N MET A 1 -38.13 -26.50 -7.31
CA MET A 1 -39.52 -26.86 -6.96
C MET A 1 -39.44 -28.14 -6.14
N ARG A 2 -39.59 -28.03 -4.81
CA ARG A 2 -40.85 -28.28 -4.07
C ARG A 2 -41.24 -29.76 -4.20
N SER A 3 -41.24 -30.59 -3.16
CA SER A 3 -41.78 -30.37 -1.80
C SER A 3 -40.78 -30.77 -0.70
N LEU A 4 -40.42 -29.94 0.28
CA LEU A 4 -41.21 -29.26 1.31
C LEU A 4 -41.75 -30.18 2.43
N PHE A 5 -41.10 -30.01 3.59
CA PHE A 5 -41.62 -29.99 4.96
C PHE A 5 -42.08 -31.30 5.61
N THR A 6 -41.40 -31.66 6.71
CA THR A 6 -41.98 -31.87 8.05
C THR A 6 -40.90 -32.27 9.08
N SER A 7 -40.58 -31.37 10.01
CA SER A 7 -40.11 -31.64 11.39
C SER A 7 -39.75 -30.29 12.06
N PHE A 8 -40.70 -29.50 12.54
CA PHE A 8 -41.46 -29.62 13.79
C PHE A 8 -40.60 -29.41 15.06
N HIS A 9 -40.86 -28.24 15.67
CA HIS A 9 -40.77 -27.85 17.08
C HIS A 9 -39.44 -27.56 17.79
N ILE A 10 -39.17 -26.25 17.81
CA ILE A 10 -38.52 -25.48 18.87
C ILE A 10 -39.55 -25.19 19.97
N LEU A 11 -39.19 -25.39 21.24
CA LEU A 11 -39.96 -25.00 22.43
C LEU A 11 -39.11 -24.07 23.33
N SER A 12 -39.59 -22.82 23.46
CA SER A 12 -39.56 -21.84 24.58
C SER A 12 -38.39 -21.84 25.60
N MET A 13 -37.64 -20.73 25.72
CA MET A 13 -37.79 -19.58 26.68
C MET A 13 -37.23 -19.91 28.09
N SER A 14 -36.37 -19.13 28.75
CA SER A 14 -36.46 -17.69 29.11
C SER A 14 -35.31 -17.29 30.08
N LEU A 15 -35.20 -15.97 30.36
CA LEU A 15 -34.44 -15.26 31.42
C LEU A 15 -32.92 -15.04 31.15
N LEU A 16 -32.31 -13.87 31.34
CA LEU A 16 -32.69 -12.55 31.88
C LEU A 16 -31.63 -11.50 31.43
N PHE A 17 -32.06 -10.24 31.38
CA PHE A 17 -31.24 -9.04 31.22
C PHE A 17 -30.24 -8.85 32.38
N CYS A 18 -29.03 -8.35 32.06
CA CYS A 18 -28.37 -7.30 32.84
C CYS A 18 -27.42 -6.50 31.92
N GLN A 19 -27.36 -5.20 32.17
CA GLN A 19 -26.76 -4.14 31.35
C GLN A 19 -25.57 -3.52 32.10
N GLU A 20 -24.61 -2.98 31.34
CA GLU A 20 -23.56 -1.95 31.62
C GLU A 20 -22.28 -2.35 30.84
N VAL A 21 -21.98 -1.77 29.67
CA VAL A 21 -21.33 -0.45 29.42
C VAL A 21 -20.08 -0.24 30.27
N ILE A 22 -18.90 -0.40 29.67
CA ILE A 22 -17.72 0.49 29.78
C ILE A 22 -16.65 0.05 28.76
N TYR A 23 -16.30 1.03 27.91
CA TYR A 23 -15.10 1.21 27.09
C TYR A 23 -14.60 0.08 26.17
N SER A 24 -14.97 0.18 24.89
CA SER A 24 -14.09 -0.26 23.81
C SER A 24 -13.22 0.93 23.36
N GLU A 25 -11.94 0.93 23.72
CA GLU A 25 -10.93 1.61 22.91
C GLU A 25 -10.73 0.81 21.62
N ASN A 26 -11.69 0.94 20.72
CA ASN A 26 -11.49 0.63 19.31
C ASN A 26 -11.20 1.96 18.65
N VAL A 27 -9.92 2.26 18.42
CA VAL A 27 -9.54 3.19 17.34
C VAL A 27 -9.82 2.47 16.03
N SER A 28 -11.11 2.31 15.72
CA SER A 28 -11.53 1.98 14.38
C SER A 28 -11.21 3.21 13.54
N LEU A 29 -10.29 3.06 12.59
CA LEU A 29 -10.18 3.97 11.44
C LEU A 29 -11.61 4.23 10.95
N LYS A 30 -12.10 5.47 11.11
CA LYS A 30 -13.37 5.89 10.51
C LYS A 30 -13.32 5.46 9.05
N LYS A 31 -14.17 4.49 8.65
CA LYS A 31 -14.27 4.08 7.24
C LYS A 31 -14.88 5.24 6.47
N ILE A 32 -14.01 6.04 5.87
CA ILE A 32 -14.37 7.11 4.94
C ILE A 32 -14.94 6.44 3.67
N PRO A 33 -16.05 6.96 3.09
CA PRO A 33 -16.55 6.45 1.82
C PRO A 33 -15.48 6.54 0.72
N PRO A 34 -15.48 5.62 -0.27
CA PRO A 34 -14.47 5.64 -1.31
C PRO A 34 -14.56 6.92 -2.17
N GLY A 35 -13.45 7.63 -2.36
CA GLY A 35 -13.37 8.91 -3.06
C GLY A 35 -13.45 10.16 -2.17
N SER A 36 -13.77 10.02 -0.88
CA SER A 36 -13.64 11.12 0.09
C SER A 36 -12.21 11.25 0.62
N VAL A 37 -11.83 12.49 0.90
CA VAL A 37 -10.59 12.86 1.58
C VAL A 37 -10.94 13.17 3.03
N LEU A 38 -10.05 12.90 3.98
CA LEU A 38 -10.16 13.37 5.35
C LEU A 38 -8.89 14.15 5.67
N ALA A 39 -9.05 15.44 5.95
CA ALA A 39 -8.05 16.23 6.63
C ALA A 39 -8.18 15.95 8.14
N ASP A 40 -7.05 15.68 8.78
CA ASP A 40 -6.91 15.49 10.22
C ASP A 40 -5.60 16.15 10.65
N LEU A 41 -5.72 17.22 11.43
CA LEU A 41 -4.63 18.02 11.99
C LEU A 41 -4.29 17.67 13.44
N GLY A 42 -5.01 16.74 14.07
CA GLY A 42 -4.83 16.40 15.49
C GLY A 42 -5.33 17.49 16.45
N ASP A 43 -4.85 17.43 17.69
CA ASP A 43 -5.27 18.34 18.78
C ASP A 43 -4.59 19.72 18.67
N ASP A 44 -5.22 20.75 19.23
CA ASP A 44 -4.70 22.13 19.29
C ASP A 44 -3.30 22.24 19.91
N ILE A 45 -2.50 23.21 19.44
CA ILE A 45 -1.10 23.39 19.82
C ILE A 45 -0.94 24.63 20.71
N ASN A 46 -0.28 24.45 21.87
CA ASN A 46 0.24 25.56 22.66
C ASN A 46 1.75 25.69 22.40
N ALA A 47 2.18 26.83 21.89
CA ALA A 47 3.56 27.07 21.49
C ALA A 47 4.11 28.36 22.09
N VAL A 48 5.37 28.34 22.53
CA VAL A 48 6.04 29.54 23.06
C VAL A 48 6.49 30.40 21.87
N SER A 49 6.32 31.72 21.95
CA SER A 49 6.81 32.64 20.91
C SER A 49 8.30 32.41 20.59
N LEU A 50 8.72 32.60 19.33
CA LEU A 50 10.11 32.42 18.87
C LEU A 50 10.65 30.98 18.96
N THR A 51 9.76 29.99 19.10
CA THR A 51 10.11 28.57 18.94
C THR A 51 9.64 28.05 17.59
N THR A 52 10.25 26.97 17.12
CA THR A 52 9.85 26.31 15.88
C THR A 52 8.83 25.23 16.18
N ILE A 53 7.72 25.20 15.43
CA ILE A 53 6.70 24.16 15.55
C ILE A 53 6.52 23.42 14.22
N ILE A 54 6.12 22.15 14.31
CA ILE A 54 5.83 21.31 13.16
C ILE A 54 4.33 21.02 13.13
N LEU A 55 3.66 21.43 12.05
CA LEU A 55 2.30 21.01 11.75
C LEU A 55 2.34 19.67 11.02
N ASP A 56 1.56 18.71 11.52
CA ASP A 56 1.53 17.33 11.05
C ASP A 56 0.20 17.03 10.37
N GLY A 57 0.20 17.05 9.04
CA GLY A 57 -0.93 16.63 8.22
C GLY A 57 -0.95 15.12 7.91
N SER A 58 -0.03 14.31 8.47
CA SER A 58 0.11 12.88 8.13
C SER A 58 -1.03 11.99 8.60
N ARG A 59 -1.84 12.45 9.58
CA ARG A 59 -3.08 11.80 10.03
C ARG A 59 -4.19 11.87 8.98
N SER A 60 -4.07 12.80 8.03
CA SER A 60 -5.01 12.95 6.92
C SER A 60 -4.99 11.72 6.01
N GLN A 61 -6.16 11.22 5.63
CA GLN A 61 -6.33 10.10 4.71
C GLN A 61 -6.62 10.66 3.31
N PRO A 62 -5.88 10.26 2.26
CA PRO A 62 -5.73 8.85 1.87
C PRO A 62 -4.29 8.30 1.90
N GLN A 63 -4.16 7.05 2.36
CA GLN A 63 -2.85 6.38 2.48
C GLN A 63 -2.19 6.00 1.13
N ASN A 64 -2.83 6.23 -0.03
CA ASN A 64 -2.23 6.05 -1.37
C ASN A 64 -2.84 7.07 -2.37
N GLY A 65 -2.02 7.97 -2.91
CA GLY A 65 -2.40 8.92 -3.97
C GLY A 65 -1.61 10.23 -3.94
N SER A 66 -1.42 10.86 -5.11
CA SER A 66 -0.82 12.20 -5.23
C SER A 66 -1.76 13.26 -4.64
N LEU A 67 -1.39 13.79 -3.48
CA LEU A 67 -2.14 14.79 -2.71
C LEU A 67 -1.50 16.16 -2.88
N THR A 68 -2.33 17.20 -2.82
CA THR A 68 -1.89 18.57 -2.56
C THR A 68 -2.46 18.99 -1.21
N TYR A 69 -1.58 19.37 -0.29
CA TYR A 69 -1.91 19.98 0.99
C TYR A 69 -1.93 21.49 0.79
N GLU A 70 -3.08 22.11 0.98
CA GLU A 70 -3.22 23.57 0.99
C GLU A 70 -3.37 24.01 2.44
N TRP A 71 -2.32 24.64 2.96
CA TRP A 71 -2.32 25.27 4.27
C TRP A 71 -2.77 26.71 4.14
N LEU A 72 -3.72 27.15 4.95
CA LEU A 72 -4.14 28.55 5.02
C LEU A 72 -3.72 29.15 6.36
N PHE A 73 -3.08 30.31 6.28
CA PHE A 73 -2.57 31.04 7.43
C PHE A 73 -3.28 32.38 7.61
N PRO A 74 -3.52 32.80 8.85
CA PRO A 74 -3.92 34.17 9.17
C PRO A 74 -2.75 35.13 8.89
N PRO A 75 -3.06 36.43 8.71
CA PRO A 75 -2.02 37.45 8.51
C PRO A 75 -1.03 37.48 9.69
N ASN A 76 0.22 37.83 9.38
CA ASN A 76 1.35 37.90 10.34
C ASN A 76 1.82 36.58 10.96
N MET A 77 1.29 35.43 10.55
CA MET A 77 1.73 34.13 11.07
C MET A 77 3.06 33.66 10.49
N ILE A 78 3.19 33.66 9.16
CA ILE A 78 4.43 33.31 8.46
C ILE A 78 4.84 34.49 7.58
N ALA A 79 5.99 35.09 7.84
CA ALA A 79 6.54 36.16 7.01
C ALA A 79 7.21 35.59 5.75
N LYS A 80 7.05 36.26 4.61
CA LYS A 80 7.63 35.84 3.31
C LYS A 80 9.13 35.52 3.35
N ASN A 81 9.89 36.23 4.18
CA ASN A 81 11.35 36.09 4.26
C ASN A 81 11.81 35.08 5.31
N ASN A 82 10.89 34.46 6.08
CA ASN A 82 11.20 33.59 7.21
C ASN A 82 10.91 32.11 6.94
N TYR A 83 10.49 31.74 5.73
CA TYR A 83 10.20 30.37 5.34
C TYR A 83 11.02 30.00 4.10
N ASP A 84 11.68 28.83 4.14
CA ASP A 84 12.45 28.31 3.01
C ASP A 84 11.55 27.40 2.17
N PHE A 85 11.15 27.87 0.99
CA PHE A 85 10.18 27.16 0.14
C PHE A 85 10.87 26.10 -0.72
N SER A 86 10.30 24.90 -0.77
CA SER A 86 10.73 23.84 -1.69
C SER A 86 10.34 24.16 -3.13
N ASP A 87 11.00 23.53 -4.13
CA ASP A 87 10.63 23.69 -5.55
C ASP A 87 9.19 23.24 -5.87
N SER A 88 8.54 22.49 -4.96
CA SER A 88 7.14 22.05 -5.07
C SER A 88 6.13 22.98 -4.41
N ASP A 89 6.59 24.01 -3.70
CA ASP A 89 5.74 24.91 -2.92
C ASP A 89 5.19 26.05 -3.78
N THR A 90 3.91 26.34 -3.59
CA THR A 90 3.23 27.45 -4.26
C THR A 90 2.58 28.38 -3.22
N PRO A 91 3.31 29.39 -2.72
CA PRO A 91 2.78 30.34 -1.75
C PRO A 91 1.95 31.45 -2.41
N ILE A 92 0.85 31.82 -1.76
CA ILE A 92 0.05 33.02 -2.02
C ILE A 92 0.24 33.95 -0.82
N TYR A 93 0.44 35.24 -1.06
CA TYR A 93 0.70 36.24 -0.02
C TYR A 93 -0.50 37.16 0.20
N TYR A 94 -0.60 37.72 1.40
CA TYR A 94 -1.47 38.88 1.65
C TYR A 94 -0.87 40.15 1.00
N ASP A 95 -1.72 41.16 0.79
CA ASP A 95 -1.25 42.48 0.36
C ASP A 95 -0.22 43.03 1.37
N PRO A 96 0.82 43.73 0.89
CA PRO A 96 1.86 44.26 1.77
C PRO A 96 1.27 45.22 2.80
N ASP A 97 1.72 45.09 4.05
CA ASP A 97 1.35 46.01 5.12
C ASP A 97 1.92 47.43 4.88
N GLN A 98 1.59 48.38 5.75
CA GLN A 98 2.05 49.77 5.64
C GLN A 98 3.59 49.91 5.70
N ASN A 99 4.31 48.86 6.12
CA ASN A 99 5.76 48.79 6.20
C ASN A 99 6.39 47.98 5.05
N GLY A 100 5.58 47.49 4.10
CA GLY A 100 6.03 46.69 2.95
C GLY A 100 6.25 45.21 3.26
N ASN A 101 5.91 44.74 4.46
CA ASN A 101 6.03 43.32 4.82
C ASN A 101 4.84 42.52 4.28
N GLN A 102 5.13 41.32 3.79
CA GLN A 102 4.13 40.39 3.25
C GLN A 102 4.13 39.10 4.07
N SER A 103 2.95 38.66 4.51
CA SER A 103 2.77 37.35 5.13
C SER A 103 2.16 36.34 4.16
N VAL A 104 2.46 35.06 4.36
CA VAL A 104 1.87 33.96 3.60
C VAL A 104 0.40 33.84 3.96
N LYS A 105 -0.46 33.81 2.94
CA LYS A 105 -1.92 33.62 3.03
C LYS A 105 -2.31 32.17 2.86
N SER A 106 -1.73 31.52 1.85
CA SER A 106 -1.85 30.09 1.69
C SER A 106 -0.59 29.50 1.09
N LEU A 107 -0.36 28.23 1.36
CA LEU A 107 0.77 27.46 0.86
C LEU A 107 0.24 26.12 0.36
N THR A 108 0.33 25.90 -0.95
CA THR A 108 0.05 24.58 -1.52
C THR A 108 1.35 23.81 -1.69
N THR A 109 1.46 22.66 -1.03
CA THR A 109 2.64 21.78 -1.00
C THR A 109 2.26 20.31 -1.15
N ARG A 110 3.25 19.46 -1.45
CA ARG A 110 3.12 17.99 -1.39
C ARG A 110 3.62 17.41 -0.07
N ASP A 111 4.31 18.22 0.73
CA ASP A 111 4.86 17.80 2.00
C ASP A 111 3.77 17.69 3.06
N LYS A 112 3.81 16.58 3.81
CA LYS A 112 2.83 16.28 4.87
C LYS A 112 3.08 17.06 6.14
N PHE A 113 4.30 17.57 6.29
CA PHE A 113 4.76 18.28 7.46
C PHE A 113 5.14 19.69 7.06
N LEU A 114 4.82 20.65 7.92
CA LEU A 114 5.19 22.03 7.74
C LEU A 114 5.88 22.54 8.99
N GLU A 115 7.11 23.01 8.85
CA GLU A 115 7.93 23.51 9.95
C GLU A 115 8.09 25.03 9.82
N PHE A 116 7.71 25.80 10.84
CA PHE A 116 7.91 27.26 10.84
C PHE A 116 8.09 27.83 12.25
N ASP A 117 8.69 29.01 12.31
CA ASP A 117 8.92 29.75 13.56
C ASP A 117 7.66 30.52 14.01
N VAL A 118 7.28 30.34 15.27
CA VAL A 118 6.13 31.00 15.88
C VAL A 118 6.39 32.50 16.02
N PRO A 119 5.48 33.37 15.55
CA PRO A 119 5.66 34.81 15.62
C PRO A 119 5.73 35.31 17.07
N ASN A 120 6.46 36.40 17.29
CA ASN A 120 6.60 37.02 18.62
C ASN A 120 5.38 37.87 19.01
N LEU A 121 4.21 37.23 19.11
CA LEU A 121 2.91 37.87 19.38
C LEU A 121 2.13 37.05 20.42
N PRO A 122 2.48 37.17 21.72
CA PRO A 122 1.92 36.31 22.76
C PRO A 122 0.49 36.67 23.16
N GLY A 123 -0.29 35.66 23.55
CA GLY A 123 -1.70 35.79 23.92
C GLY A 123 -2.67 35.79 22.73
N GLN A 124 -2.19 35.54 21.52
CA GLN A 124 -3.01 35.38 20.32
C GLN A 124 -3.19 33.91 19.97
N ALA A 125 -4.41 33.56 19.57
CA ALA A 125 -4.75 32.26 19.01
C ALA A 125 -4.87 32.40 17.50
N TYR A 126 -4.10 31.60 16.76
CA TYR A 126 -4.10 31.60 15.30
C TYR A 126 -4.84 30.37 14.79
N GLU A 127 -5.85 30.60 13.96
CA GLU A 127 -6.59 29.54 13.27
C GLU A 127 -5.82 29.14 12.01
N VAL A 128 -5.28 27.93 11.97
CA VAL A 128 -4.66 27.36 10.77
C VAL A 128 -5.58 26.31 10.19
N VAL A 129 -5.83 26.44 8.89
CA VAL A 129 -6.71 25.51 8.18
C VAL A 129 -5.86 24.65 7.24
N LEU A 130 -5.98 23.34 7.37
CA LEU A 130 -5.47 22.40 6.39
C LEU A 130 -6.61 21.99 5.48
N ARG A 131 -6.44 22.22 4.19
CA ARG A 131 -7.29 21.67 3.15
C ARG A 131 -6.51 20.61 2.41
N VAL A 132 -6.99 19.37 2.46
CA VAL A 132 -6.46 18.27 1.68
C VAL A 132 -7.32 18.09 0.45
N GLN A 133 -6.68 18.07 -0.72
CA GLN A 133 -7.35 17.88 -2.00
C GLN A 133 -6.80 16.66 -2.72
N ASN A 134 -7.69 15.78 -3.16
CA ASN A 134 -7.31 14.73 -4.11
C ASN A 134 -7.32 15.26 -5.56
N HIS A 135 -6.71 14.50 -6.46
CA HIS A 135 -6.69 14.78 -7.90
C HIS A 135 -8.10 14.81 -8.55
N VAL A 136 -9.12 14.23 -7.90
CA VAL A 136 -10.54 14.31 -8.30
C VAL A 136 -11.19 15.60 -7.76
N GLY A 137 -10.44 16.52 -7.13
CA GLY A 137 -10.98 17.79 -6.62
C GLY A 137 -11.93 17.65 -5.42
N THR A 138 -11.98 16.48 -4.79
CA THR A 138 -12.66 16.31 -3.50
C THR A 138 -11.76 16.89 -2.43
N THR A 139 -12.34 17.73 -1.59
CA THR A 139 -11.61 18.45 -0.56
C THR A 139 -12.21 18.15 0.80
N HIS A 140 -11.35 18.01 1.80
CA HIS A 140 -11.74 18.06 3.20
C HIS A 140 -10.86 19.07 3.89
N ARG A 141 -11.45 19.80 4.84
CA ARG A 141 -10.72 20.77 5.64
C ARG A 141 -10.76 20.35 7.10
N ASP A 142 -9.67 20.60 7.78
CA ASP A 142 -9.58 20.52 9.22
C ASP A 142 -8.88 21.78 9.73
N THR A 143 -9.13 22.11 10.99
CA THR A 143 -8.72 23.38 11.57
C THR A 143 -8.09 23.14 12.92
N ILE A 144 -6.92 23.74 13.14
CA ILE A 144 -6.20 23.69 14.41
C ILE A 144 -6.02 25.10 14.95
N ILE A 145 -6.11 25.25 16.25
CA ILE A 145 -5.83 26.50 16.94
C ILE A 145 -4.41 26.43 17.50
N ILE A 146 -3.58 27.41 17.13
CA ILE A 146 -2.24 27.59 17.69
C ILE A 146 -2.29 28.74 18.68
N THR A 147 -2.20 28.43 19.96
CA THR A 147 -2.13 29.42 21.03
C THR A 147 -0.67 29.79 21.28
N VAL A 148 -0.32 31.06 21.08
CA VAL A 148 1.04 31.54 21.33
C VAL A 148 1.15 32.01 22.77
N GLU A 149 1.96 31.31 23.56
CA GLU A 149 2.27 31.67 24.92
C GLU A 149 3.42 32.70 24.96
N PRO A 150 3.38 33.67 25.90
CA PRO A 150 4.49 34.60 26.12
C PRO A 150 5.78 33.86 26.45
N PRO A 151 6.92 34.35 25.93
CA PRO A 151 8.20 33.88 26.42
C PRO A 151 8.29 34.33 27.88
N LEU A 152 8.60 33.39 28.78
CA LEU A 152 8.82 33.70 30.18
C LEU A 152 10.05 34.59 30.29
N ASP A 153 9.89 35.90 30.53
CA ASP A 153 10.93 36.68 31.20
C ASP A 153 10.50 37.98 31.90
N MET A 154 11.29 38.28 32.94
CA MET A 154 11.14 39.30 33.98
C MET A 154 10.92 40.75 33.50
N ASN A 155 10.06 41.45 34.26
CA ASN A 155 10.01 42.90 34.55
C ASN A 155 10.65 43.88 33.55
N THR A 156 9.83 44.78 32.97
CA THR A 156 9.77 46.20 33.36
C THR A 156 8.70 46.96 32.55
N SER A 157 8.33 48.12 33.09
CA SER A 157 7.12 48.93 32.94
C SER A 157 7.08 49.96 31.80
N SER A 158 5.86 50.46 31.52
CA SER A 158 5.47 51.79 30.98
C SER A 158 5.66 52.01 29.47
N SER A 159 4.86 52.75 28.69
CA SER A 159 3.57 53.47 28.81
C SER A 159 3.26 54.12 27.45
N PHE A 160 1.97 54.30 27.10
CA PHE A 160 1.37 55.32 26.17
C PHE A 160 1.72 55.24 24.64
N SER A 161 0.88 55.58 23.64
CA SER A 161 -0.49 56.16 23.51
C SER A 161 -0.96 56.22 22.03
N GLY A 162 -2.29 56.27 21.80
CA GLY A 162 -2.99 56.96 20.69
C GLY A 162 -2.98 56.27 19.31
N MET A 163 -3.99 56.32 18.43
CA MET A 163 -5.20 57.14 18.29
C MET A 163 -6.13 56.44 17.25
N GLU A 164 -7.40 56.85 17.25
CA GLU A 164 -8.62 56.25 16.67
C GLU A 164 -8.70 56.11 15.13
N ILE A 165 -9.52 55.14 14.71
CA ILE A 165 -9.93 54.83 13.34
C ILE A 165 -11.35 55.38 13.13
N SER A 166 -11.60 56.08 12.03
CA SER A 166 -12.95 56.39 11.53
C SER A 166 -13.23 55.66 10.22
N SER A 167 -14.30 54.87 10.21
CA SER A 167 -14.91 54.13 9.12
C SER A 167 -15.72 55.01 8.16
N SER A 168 -15.73 54.65 6.87
CA SER A 168 -16.91 54.89 6.02
C SER A 168 -16.95 53.91 4.83
N ASP A 169 -18.01 53.10 4.83
CA ASP A 169 -18.49 52.23 3.76
C ASP A 169 -18.72 52.94 2.43
N THR A 170 -18.53 52.22 1.33
CA THR A 170 -19.49 52.23 0.21
C THR A 170 -19.35 50.93 -0.61
N LEU A 171 -20.41 50.12 -0.58
CA LEU A 171 -20.66 49.01 -1.50
C LEU A 171 -21.34 49.54 -2.77
N ALA A 172 -20.87 49.11 -3.94
CA ALA A 172 -21.60 49.20 -5.20
C ALA A 172 -21.85 47.79 -5.75
N ILE A 173 -23.13 47.45 -5.87
CA ILE A 173 -23.64 46.22 -6.50
C ILE A 173 -23.69 46.46 -8.01
N ASP A 174 -23.12 45.56 -8.81
CA ASP A 174 -23.27 45.53 -10.27
C ASP A 174 -24.11 44.31 -10.69
N GLU A 175 -25.17 44.60 -11.43
CA GLU A 175 -26.12 43.64 -12.00
C GLU A 175 -25.64 43.16 -13.37
N SER A 176 -25.32 41.87 -13.51
CA SER A 176 -25.38 41.21 -14.83
C SER A 176 -25.58 39.69 -14.74
N THR A 177 -26.70 39.25 -14.16
CA THR A 177 -27.14 37.85 -14.29
C THR A 177 -27.74 37.60 -15.68
N LYS A 178 -26.90 37.23 -16.64
CA LYS A 178 -27.35 36.32 -17.71
C LYS A 178 -27.68 34.98 -17.04
N LEU A 179 -28.93 34.52 -17.18
CA LEU A 179 -29.31 33.15 -16.81
C LEU A 179 -28.36 32.17 -17.51
N ARG A 180 -27.46 31.55 -16.73
CA ARG A 180 -26.66 30.40 -17.19
C ARG A 180 -27.57 29.19 -17.26
N GLU A 181 -27.61 28.53 -18.41
CA GLU A 181 -28.24 27.21 -18.53
C GLU A 181 -27.57 26.24 -17.55
N PRO A 182 -28.33 25.33 -16.90
CA PRO A 182 -27.76 24.40 -15.93
C PRO A 182 -26.78 23.45 -16.62
N LEU A 183 -25.50 23.58 -16.26
CA LEU A 183 -24.43 22.70 -16.70
C LEU A 183 -24.67 21.30 -16.14
N VAL A 184 -25.10 20.37 -16.99
CA VAL A 184 -25.44 18.99 -16.58
C VAL A 184 -24.23 18.30 -15.95
N ALA A 185 -24.43 17.64 -14.79
CA ALA A 185 -23.44 16.79 -14.14
C ALA A 185 -22.76 15.85 -15.15
N THR A 186 -21.44 15.66 -15.04
CA THR A 186 -20.66 14.82 -15.97
C THR A 186 -21.23 13.39 -16.00
N LEU A 187 -22.01 13.06 -17.04
CA LEU A 187 -22.66 11.76 -17.18
C LEU A 187 -21.62 10.69 -17.57
N ILE A 188 -21.31 9.79 -16.64
CA ILE A 188 -20.44 8.63 -16.90
C ILE A 188 -21.19 7.62 -17.79
N GLN A 189 -20.57 7.20 -18.89
CA GLN A 189 -21.12 6.20 -19.79
C GLN A 189 -20.74 4.79 -19.33
N ASN A 190 -21.68 4.10 -18.67
CA ASN A 190 -21.47 2.75 -18.14
C ASN A 190 -21.16 1.67 -19.20
N ASN A 191 -21.43 1.95 -20.48
CA ASN A 191 -21.16 1.02 -21.59
C ASN A 191 -19.87 1.35 -22.35
N LEU A 192 -19.23 2.49 -22.07
CA LEU A 192 -18.00 2.91 -22.72
C LEU A 192 -16.80 2.25 -22.02
N ILE A 193 -15.99 1.55 -22.79
CA ILE A 193 -14.73 0.94 -22.34
C ILE A 193 -13.57 1.83 -22.75
N THR A 194 -12.73 2.17 -21.78
CA THR A 194 -11.41 2.75 -22.02
C THR A 194 -10.31 1.70 -21.85
N ILE A 195 -9.25 1.84 -22.65
CA ILE A 195 -8.04 1.01 -22.58
C ILE A 195 -6.91 1.91 -22.07
N GLN A 196 -6.35 1.60 -20.92
CA GLN A 196 -5.40 2.48 -20.22
C GLN A 196 -4.10 1.73 -19.89
N PRO A 197 -2.96 2.10 -20.50
CA PRO A 197 -1.68 1.50 -20.15
C PRO A 197 -1.19 2.04 -18.79
N ILE A 198 -0.64 1.15 -17.95
CA ILE A 198 0.10 1.48 -16.73
C ILE A 198 1.57 1.08 -16.87
N ASN A 199 2.47 1.76 -16.16
CA ASN A 199 3.92 1.49 -16.18
C ASN A 199 4.49 1.40 -17.60
N LYS A 200 3.93 2.17 -18.54
CA LYS A 200 4.27 2.05 -19.97
C LYS A 200 5.74 2.37 -20.28
N LYS A 201 6.45 3.04 -19.37
CA LYS A 201 7.89 3.40 -19.49
C LYS A 201 8.79 2.17 -19.56
N ASP A 202 8.29 1.02 -19.11
CA ASP A 202 8.99 -0.26 -19.14
C ASP A 202 9.02 -0.89 -20.54
N LEU A 203 8.28 -0.32 -21.49
CA LEU A 203 8.24 -0.72 -22.90
C LEU A 203 8.56 0.48 -23.80
N ASN A 204 9.07 0.22 -24.99
CA ASN A 204 9.30 1.32 -25.93
C ASN A 204 7.96 1.84 -26.50
N PRO A 205 7.88 3.12 -26.94
CA PRO A 205 6.62 3.71 -27.41
C PRO A 205 5.96 2.96 -28.58
N MET A 206 6.75 2.32 -29.45
CA MET A 206 6.24 1.54 -30.57
C MET A 206 5.53 0.27 -30.10
N GLN A 207 6.10 -0.44 -29.11
CA GLN A 207 5.49 -1.60 -28.48
C GLN A 207 4.19 -1.22 -27.79
N VAL A 208 4.17 -0.12 -27.02
CA VAL A 208 2.96 0.38 -26.35
C VAL A 208 1.85 0.65 -27.36
N ASN A 209 2.15 1.39 -28.43
CA ASN A 209 1.17 1.69 -29.47
C ASN A 209 0.63 0.42 -30.14
N LEU A 210 1.47 -0.59 -30.35
CA LEU A 210 1.04 -1.83 -31.00
C LEU A 210 0.23 -2.75 -30.08
N ILE A 211 0.56 -2.82 -28.79
CA ILE A 211 -0.27 -3.52 -27.79
C ILE A 211 -1.66 -2.87 -27.73
N ASN A 212 -1.70 -1.54 -27.56
CA ASN A 212 -2.92 -0.74 -27.58
C ASN A 212 -3.77 -1.01 -28.83
N LYS A 213 -3.12 -1.00 -30.00
CA LYS A 213 -3.74 -1.27 -31.30
C LYS A 213 -4.33 -2.68 -31.35
N ASN A 214 -3.57 -3.69 -30.92
CA ASN A 214 -4.00 -5.09 -30.92
C ASN A 214 -5.21 -5.32 -30.00
N ILE A 215 -5.19 -4.75 -28.79
CA ILE A 215 -6.32 -4.83 -27.86
C ILE A 215 -7.56 -4.17 -28.48
N TYR A 216 -7.41 -2.94 -28.97
CA TYR A 216 -8.51 -2.19 -29.57
C TYR A 216 -9.17 -2.94 -30.73
N PHE A 217 -8.39 -3.43 -31.70
CA PHE A 217 -8.92 -4.19 -32.82
C PHE A 217 -9.57 -5.49 -32.38
N PHE A 218 -8.96 -6.23 -31.45
CA PHE A 218 -9.54 -7.45 -30.92
C PHE A 218 -10.93 -7.21 -30.30
N LEU A 219 -11.10 -6.13 -29.53
CA LEU A 219 -12.40 -5.78 -28.95
C LEU A 219 -13.43 -5.40 -30.02
N LYS A 220 -13.02 -4.66 -31.06
CA LYS A 220 -13.89 -4.31 -32.20
C LYS A 220 -14.30 -5.54 -33.01
N GLU A 221 -13.37 -6.46 -33.29
CA GLU A 221 -13.64 -7.73 -33.98
C GLU A 221 -14.62 -8.62 -33.18
N ARG A 222 -14.53 -8.59 -31.85
CA ARG A 222 -15.48 -9.25 -30.94
C ARG A 222 -16.87 -8.59 -30.91
N GLY A 223 -17.05 -7.46 -31.59
CA GLY A 223 -18.35 -6.80 -31.75
C GLY A 223 -18.66 -5.74 -30.68
N LEU A 224 -17.69 -5.31 -29.88
CA LEU A 224 -17.88 -4.17 -28.97
C LEU A 224 -17.92 -2.86 -29.75
N LYS A 225 -19.01 -2.11 -29.63
CA LYS A 225 -19.18 -0.82 -30.33
C LYS A 225 -18.52 0.33 -29.59
N HIS A 226 -18.69 0.41 -28.26
CA HIS A 226 -18.28 1.53 -27.43
C HIS A 226 -16.91 1.28 -26.76
N VAL A 227 -15.86 1.32 -27.56
CA VAL A 227 -14.47 1.21 -27.10
C VAL A 227 -13.73 2.44 -27.60
N LEU A 228 -13.06 3.16 -26.69
CA LEU A 228 -12.19 4.28 -27.03
C LEU A 228 -10.90 3.75 -27.65
N ASP A 229 -10.44 4.40 -28.72
CA ASP A 229 -9.12 4.12 -29.27
C ASP A 229 -8.05 4.68 -28.32
N PRO A 230 -7.19 3.83 -27.73
CA PRO A 230 -6.13 4.27 -26.81
C PRO A 230 -5.02 5.06 -27.52
N ASN A 231 -4.87 4.94 -28.84
CA ASN A 231 -3.84 5.66 -29.61
C ASN A 231 -4.36 6.97 -30.22
N ARG A 232 -5.58 7.40 -29.87
CA ARG A 232 -6.12 8.69 -30.30
C ARG A 232 -5.35 9.85 -29.66
N VAL A 233 -5.49 11.04 -30.24
CA VAL A 233 -4.97 12.27 -29.63
C VAL A 233 -5.86 12.64 -28.43
N ILE A 234 -5.27 12.66 -27.23
CA ILE A 234 -5.94 13.06 -25.98
C ILE A 234 -5.41 14.44 -25.59
N PRO A 235 -6.27 15.44 -25.31
CA PRO A 235 -5.81 16.75 -24.86
C PRO A 235 -5.22 16.67 -23.45
N LYS A 236 -4.14 17.41 -23.18
CA LYS A 236 -3.50 17.45 -21.86
C LYS A 236 -4.41 18.03 -20.78
N LYS A 237 -5.32 18.92 -21.15
CA LYS A 237 -6.26 19.61 -20.27
C LYS A 237 -7.68 19.29 -20.72
N ILE A 238 -8.50 18.81 -19.80
CA ILE A 238 -9.91 18.46 -20.02
C ILE A 238 -10.74 19.29 -19.06
N SER A 239 -11.63 20.13 -19.59
CA SER A 239 -12.60 20.88 -18.78
C SER A 239 -13.81 20.00 -18.48
N ILE A 240 -14.16 19.91 -17.21
CA ILE A 240 -15.35 19.21 -16.73
C ILE A 240 -16.17 20.12 -15.81
N ASN A 241 -17.47 19.85 -15.74
CA ASN A 241 -18.38 20.59 -14.89
C ASN A 241 -18.59 19.77 -13.62
N LYS A 242 -18.14 20.30 -12.47
CA LYS A 242 -18.26 19.62 -11.18
C LYS A 242 -19.19 20.39 -10.23
N PRO A 243 -20.19 19.73 -9.63
CA PRO A 243 -20.98 20.34 -8.57
C PRO A 243 -20.17 20.41 -7.27
N TYR A 244 -20.14 21.58 -6.65
CA TYR A 244 -19.56 21.83 -5.33
C TYR A 244 -20.67 22.28 -4.39
N ASN A 245 -20.68 21.74 -3.18
CA ASN A 245 -21.60 22.17 -2.13
C ASN A 245 -20.93 23.27 -1.30
N PHE A 246 -21.56 24.43 -1.28
CA PHE A 246 -21.16 25.59 -0.50
C PHE A 246 -22.10 25.71 0.70
N THR A 247 -21.53 26.05 1.86
CA THR A 247 -22.29 26.46 3.04
C THR A 247 -21.91 27.89 3.34
N ARG A 248 -22.86 28.81 3.20
CA ARG A 248 -22.69 30.22 3.53
C ARG A 248 -23.36 30.47 4.88
N ILE A 249 -22.62 31.08 5.80
CA ILE A 249 -23.18 31.53 7.07
C ILE A 249 -23.65 32.97 6.85
N GLU A 250 -24.92 33.23 7.12
CA GLU A 250 -25.51 34.56 7.09
C GLU A 250 -25.84 34.98 8.51
N ASN A 251 -25.53 36.23 8.84
CA ASN A 251 -25.83 36.78 10.15
C ASN A 251 -27.14 37.55 10.06
N ASP A 252 -28.18 37.03 10.72
CA ASP A 252 -29.43 37.74 10.89
C ASP A 252 -29.42 38.48 12.23
N THR A 253 -29.88 39.73 12.24
CA THR A 253 -30.01 40.50 13.47
C THR A 253 -31.47 40.53 13.90
N ILE A 254 -31.76 39.94 15.06
CA ILE A 254 -33.10 39.97 15.66
C ILE A 254 -33.11 41.10 16.69
N ALA A 255 -34.00 42.07 16.52
CA ALA A 255 -34.23 43.13 17.49
C ALA A 255 -35.38 42.73 18.43
N ILE A 256 -35.06 42.48 19.70
CA ILE A 256 -36.05 42.20 20.76
C ILE A 256 -36.36 43.52 21.47
N ALA A 257 -37.63 43.92 21.47
CA ALA A 257 -38.09 45.13 22.13
C ALA A 257 -38.74 44.82 23.48
N TYR A 258 -38.31 45.50 24.55
CA TYR A 258 -38.93 45.45 25.86
C TYR A 258 -39.17 46.85 26.44
N LEU A 259 -40.00 46.92 27.49
CA LEU A 259 -40.31 48.17 28.19
C LEU A 259 -39.43 48.29 29.42
N ASP A 260 -38.76 49.43 29.56
CA ASP A 260 -37.94 49.77 30.73
C ASP A 260 -38.48 51.05 31.40
N THR A 261 -38.31 51.16 32.72
CA THR A 261 -38.86 52.27 33.52
C THR A 261 -37.78 52.95 34.34
N VAL A 262 -37.59 54.25 34.11
CA VAL A 262 -36.51 55.04 34.71
C VAL A 262 -37.09 56.21 35.49
N SER A 263 -36.53 56.54 36.65
CA SER A 263 -37.05 57.62 37.50
C SER A 263 -36.54 59.01 37.06
N SER A 264 -37.26 60.08 37.43
CA SER A 264 -36.98 61.48 37.01
C SER A 264 -35.66 62.10 37.48
N GLY A 265 -34.66 61.30 37.89
CA GLY A 265 -33.33 61.76 38.30
C GLY A 265 -32.20 60.80 37.94
N GLU A 266 -32.46 59.81 37.09
CA GLU A 266 -31.47 58.86 36.58
C GLU A 266 -31.01 59.25 35.17
N ASP A 267 -29.89 58.67 34.70
CA ASP A 267 -29.29 59.01 33.40
C ASP A 267 -30.11 58.44 32.23
N PHE A 268 -30.54 59.34 31.34
CA PHE A 268 -31.35 59.01 30.16
C PHE A 268 -30.52 58.74 28.89
N SER A 269 -29.18 58.85 28.96
CA SER A 269 -28.28 58.78 27.81
C SER A 269 -28.36 57.49 26.98
N LYS A 270 -28.87 56.39 27.55
CA LYS A 270 -29.04 55.09 26.87
C LYS A 270 -30.30 54.97 26.01
N PHE A 271 -31.23 55.91 26.11
CA PHE A 271 -32.50 55.87 25.37
C PHE A 271 -32.51 56.97 24.31
N THR A 272 -32.71 56.58 23.04
CA THR A 272 -32.64 57.49 21.88
C THR A 272 -34.01 58.02 21.44
N SER A 273 -35.08 57.68 22.16
CA SER A 273 -36.45 58.07 21.84
C SER A 273 -37.18 58.68 23.04
N ASP A 274 -38.18 59.50 22.76
CA ASP A 274 -39.04 60.09 23.79
C ASP A 274 -39.77 58.99 24.59
N PRO A 275 -40.00 59.20 25.90
CA PRO A 275 -40.68 58.23 26.72
C PRO A 275 -42.10 58.00 26.21
N ILE A 276 -42.48 56.72 26.13
CA ILE A 276 -43.78 56.28 25.62
C ILE A 276 -44.89 56.62 26.61
N ASP A 277 -44.58 56.59 27.90
CA ASP A 277 -45.52 56.93 28.96
C ASP A 277 -44.82 57.52 30.19
N THR A 278 -45.55 58.27 31.02
CA THR A 278 -45.05 58.85 32.27
C THR A 278 -45.99 58.49 33.42
N VAL A 279 -45.48 57.75 34.40
CA VAL A 279 -46.22 57.31 35.58
C VAL A 279 -45.80 58.13 36.80
N TYR A 280 -46.76 58.71 37.50
CA TYR A 280 -46.50 59.44 38.75
C TYR A 280 -46.75 58.51 39.94
N LYS A 281 -45.76 58.42 40.84
CA LYS A 281 -45.94 57.77 42.14
C LYS A 281 -45.76 58.79 43.25
N GLU A 282 -46.72 58.81 44.16
CA GLU A 282 -46.71 59.67 45.33
C GLU A 282 -45.93 58.98 46.45
N PHE A 283 -45.04 59.72 47.10
CA PHE A 283 -44.31 59.26 48.27
C PHE A 283 -44.56 60.22 49.42
N SER A 284 -45.03 59.68 50.55
CA SER A 284 -45.21 60.47 51.77
C SER A 284 -43.87 60.57 52.50
N LEU A 285 -43.32 61.78 52.59
CA LEU A 285 -42.18 62.08 53.44
C LEU A 285 -42.71 62.88 54.64
N ASN A 286 -42.60 62.27 55.84
CA ASN A 286 -43.06 62.71 57.16
C ASN A 286 -43.80 64.06 57.28
N ASP A 287 -45.01 63.95 57.84
CA ASP A 287 -45.95 64.98 58.29
C ASP A 287 -45.91 66.31 57.50
N SER A 288 -46.86 66.38 56.56
CA SER A 288 -47.35 67.53 55.77
C SER A 288 -46.71 67.83 54.42
N THR A 289 -45.83 66.97 53.88
CA THR A 289 -45.38 67.08 52.47
C THR A 289 -45.53 65.77 51.67
N ILE A 290 -46.37 65.79 50.62
CA ILE A 290 -46.44 64.73 49.60
C ILE A 290 -45.48 65.12 48.48
N ALA A 291 -44.55 64.24 48.14
CA ALA A 291 -43.64 64.44 47.01
C ALA A 291 -44.02 63.48 45.87
N ASN A 292 -44.30 64.04 44.69
CA ASN A 292 -44.65 63.27 43.50
C ASN A 292 -43.39 63.08 42.65
N LYS A 293 -43.01 61.82 42.42
CA LYS A 293 -41.87 61.48 41.54
C LYS A 293 -42.41 60.88 40.24
N ALA A 294 -41.95 61.40 39.11
CA ALA A 294 -42.30 60.89 37.79
C ALA A 294 -41.36 59.73 37.41
N TYR A 295 -41.90 58.70 36.78
CA TYR A 295 -41.19 57.60 36.16
C TYR A 295 -41.52 57.59 34.67
N TYR A 296 -40.51 57.52 33.82
CA TYR A 296 -40.63 57.52 32.38
C TYR A 296 -40.48 56.09 31.85
N VAL A 297 -41.43 55.64 31.04
CA VAL A 297 -41.41 54.32 30.40
C VAL A 297 -40.80 54.47 29.00
N PHE A 298 -39.71 53.76 28.73
CA PHE A 298 -39.05 53.74 27.43
C PHE A 298 -39.19 52.36 26.77
N ARG A 299 -39.13 52.31 25.44
CA ARG A 299 -38.93 51.06 24.71
C ARG A 299 -37.44 50.90 24.44
N ALA A 300 -36.85 49.88 25.04
CA ALA A 300 -35.47 49.48 24.81
C ALA A 300 -35.42 48.40 23.73
N TYR A 301 -34.35 48.38 22.95
CA TYR A 301 -34.09 47.39 21.92
C TYR A 301 -32.77 46.69 22.24
N GLU A 302 -32.80 45.37 22.39
CA GLU A 302 -31.61 44.52 22.40
C GLU A 302 -31.51 43.82 21.04
N TYR A 303 -30.30 43.80 20.49
CA TYR A 303 -30.01 43.16 19.22
C TYR A 303 -29.22 41.88 19.49
N GLU A 304 -29.79 40.74 19.12
CA GLU A 304 -29.07 39.47 19.09
C GLU A 304 -28.72 39.12 17.64
N ILE A 305 -27.46 38.77 17.40
CA ILE A 305 -27.01 38.28 16.10
C ILE A 305 -27.11 36.76 16.13
N THR A 306 -27.96 36.20 15.27
CA THR A 306 -28.09 34.76 15.07
C THR A 306 -27.46 34.38 13.74
N ASN A 307 -26.62 33.34 13.75
CA ASN A 307 -25.98 32.84 12.53
C ASN A 307 -26.85 31.73 11.93
N ASP A 308 -27.30 31.91 10.69
CA ASP A 308 -28.00 30.89 9.91
C ASP A 308 -27.06 30.29 8.85
N THR A 309 -27.25 29.02 8.52
CA THR A 309 -26.42 28.29 7.55
C THR A 309 -27.23 27.96 6.30
N LEU A 310 -26.88 28.58 5.18
CA LEU A 310 -27.46 28.27 3.87
C LEU A 310 -26.55 27.31 3.10
N THR A 311 -27.04 26.11 2.80
CA THR A 311 -26.35 25.16 1.92
C THR A 311 -26.86 25.27 0.48
N TYR A 312 -25.98 25.51 -0.48
CA TYR A 312 -26.32 25.53 -1.92
C TYR A 312 -25.26 24.80 -2.75
N THR A 313 -25.64 24.29 -3.93
CA THR A 313 -24.72 23.62 -4.85
C THR A 313 -24.44 24.52 -6.05
N GLU A 314 -23.18 24.83 -6.31
CA GLU A 314 -22.74 25.57 -7.50
C GLU A 314 -21.85 24.69 -8.38
N ILE A 315 -22.00 24.81 -9.70
CA ILE A 315 -21.27 24.00 -10.67
C ILE A 315 -20.09 24.82 -11.19
N VAL A 316 -18.88 24.36 -10.90
CA VAL A 316 -17.63 25.04 -11.25
C VAL A 316 -16.98 24.34 -12.45
N ASP A 317 -16.64 25.13 -13.47
CA ASP A 317 -15.82 24.69 -14.60
C ASP A 317 -14.40 24.38 -14.09
N THR A 318 -14.09 23.09 -13.96
CA THR A 318 -12.82 22.61 -13.45
C THR A 318 -11.99 22.07 -14.60
N THR A 319 -10.84 22.68 -14.87
CA THR A 319 -9.87 22.13 -15.84
C THR A 319 -8.97 21.13 -15.13
N LEU A 320 -9.03 19.86 -15.53
CA LEU A 320 -8.19 18.79 -15.00
C LEU A 320 -7.13 18.39 -16.02
N ASN A 321 -5.97 17.94 -15.51
CA ASN A 321 -4.89 17.45 -16.34
C ASN A 321 -5.03 15.95 -16.55
N TYR A 322 -4.88 15.50 -17.80
CA TYR A 322 -4.83 14.08 -18.13
C TYR A 322 -3.45 13.51 -17.81
N ASN A 323 -3.37 12.42 -17.05
CA ASN A 323 -2.10 11.79 -16.71
C ASN A 323 -1.71 10.73 -17.74
N PHE A 324 -0.69 11.01 -18.56
CA PHE A 324 -0.24 10.05 -19.57
C PHE A 324 0.62 8.93 -18.99
N ASP A 325 1.23 9.13 -17.82
CA ASP A 325 2.23 8.23 -17.24
C ASP A 325 1.68 7.58 -15.97
N CYS A 326 0.52 6.92 -16.09
CA CYS A 326 -0.08 6.20 -14.97
C CYS A 326 0.77 5.02 -14.50
N GLU A 327 0.88 4.87 -13.18
CA GLU A 327 1.64 3.80 -12.52
C GLU A 327 0.75 2.89 -11.66
N ASP A 328 -0.47 3.32 -11.33
CA ASP A 328 -1.42 2.61 -10.48
C ASP A 328 -2.85 2.61 -11.04
N TYR A 329 -3.73 1.88 -10.35
CA TYR A 329 -5.14 1.75 -10.73
C TYR A 329 -5.97 3.00 -10.44
N ASP A 330 -5.53 3.85 -9.51
CA ASP A 330 -6.22 5.10 -9.16
C ASP A 330 -6.06 6.11 -10.30
N CYS A 331 -4.84 6.31 -10.79
CA CYS A 331 -4.55 7.16 -11.94
C CYS A 331 -5.34 6.75 -13.19
N VAL A 332 -5.43 5.44 -13.44
CA VAL A 332 -6.23 4.93 -14.55
C VAL A 332 -7.71 5.27 -14.39
N SER A 333 -8.22 5.20 -13.16
CA SER A 333 -9.61 5.48 -12.84
C SER A 333 -9.93 6.97 -12.99
N GLU A 334 -9.00 7.83 -12.63
CA GLU A 334 -9.10 9.27 -12.90
C GLU A 334 -9.19 9.55 -14.39
N ASN A 335 -8.28 8.96 -15.18
CA ASN A 335 -8.29 9.12 -16.62
C ASN A 335 -9.60 8.61 -17.23
N ALA A 336 -10.09 7.47 -16.77
CA ALA A 336 -11.38 6.94 -17.20
C ALA A 336 -12.56 7.87 -16.83
N TYR A 337 -12.52 8.51 -15.67
CA TYR A 337 -13.49 9.52 -15.26
C TYR A 337 -13.44 10.75 -16.19
N LEU A 338 -12.24 11.26 -16.52
CA LEU A 338 -12.05 12.35 -17.48
C LEU A 338 -12.59 11.99 -18.88
N GLU A 339 -12.44 10.73 -19.27
CA GLU A 339 -12.95 10.18 -20.53
C GLU A 339 -14.44 9.81 -20.48
N ARG A 340 -15.09 9.97 -19.32
CA ARG A 340 -16.49 9.59 -19.07
C ARG A 340 -16.76 8.11 -19.33
N ALA A 341 -15.76 7.25 -19.17
CA ALA A 341 -15.83 5.82 -19.41
C ALA A 341 -16.07 5.07 -18.10
N GLY A 342 -17.21 4.35 -18.00
CA GLY A 342 -17.54 3.59 -16.79
C GLY A 342 -16.80 2.26 -16.64
N ARG A 343 -16.20 1.76 -17.72
CA ARG A 343 -15.49 0.47 -17.74
C ARG A 343 -14.04 0.66 -18.16
N ILE A 344 -13.15 -0.02 -17.46
CA ILE A 344 -11.72 0.17 -17.58
C ILE A 344 -11.07 -1.17 -17.87
N LEU A 345 -10.29 -1.22 -18.93
CA LEU A 345 -9.31 -2.27 -19.18
C LEU A 345 -7.92 -1.66 -19.07
N SER A 346 -7.24 -1.89 -17.96
CA SER A 346 -5.85 -1.48 -17.82
C SER A 346 -4.91 -2.62 -18.17
N TRP A 347 -3.71 -2.27 -18.66
CA TRP A 347 -2.66 -3.24 -18.92
C TRP A 347 -1.28 -2.63 -18.69
N GLY A 348 -0.30 -3.41 -18.27
CA GLY A 348 1.06 -2.89 -18.05
C GLY A 348 2.02 -3.92 -17.49
N ILE A 349 3.30 -3.57 -17.43
CA ILE A 349 4.31 -4.41 -16.76
C ILE A 349 4.20 -4.16 -15.26
N ASN A 350 4.08 -5.23 -14.48
CA ASN A 350 4.05 -5.14 -13.02
C ASN A 350 5.43 -5.32 -12.42
N GLN A 351 5.54 -5.15 -11.10
CA GLN A 351 6.81 -5.27 -10.36
C GLN A 351 7.47 -6.66 -10.40
N TYR A 352 6.81 -7.65 -10.98
CA TYR A 352 7.32 -9.01 -11.14
C TYR A 352 7.68 -9.32 -12.60
N ASP A 353 7.81 -8.28 -13.42
CA ASP A 353 8.07 -8.35 -14.86
C ASP A 353 7.00 -9.16 -15.62
N GLN A 354 5.77 -9.25 -15.10
CA GLN A 354 4.65 -9.88 -15.80
C GLN A 354 3.83 -8.80 -16.52
N LEU A 355 3.32 -9.12 -17.72
CA LEU A 355 2.38 -8.25 -18.41
C LEU A 355 0.98 -8.51 -17.83
N GLU A 356 0.50 -7.57 -17.04
CA GLU A 356 -0.74 -7.64 -16.29
C GLU A 356 -1.89 -7.00 -17.07
N PHE A 357 -3.07 -7.61 -17.01
CA PHE A 357 -4.32 -7.08 -17.52
C PHE A 357 -5.33 -7.05 -16.38
N HIS A 358 -5.97 -5.91 -16.19
CA HIS A 358 -6.95 -5.70 -15.15
C HIS A 358 -8.21 -5.07 -15.72
N TYR A 359 -9.34 -5.73 -15.50
CA TYR A 359 -10.65 -5.18 -15.80
C TYR A 359 -11.40 -4.86 -14.53
N PHE A 360 -11.94 -3.64 -14.45
CA PHE A 360 -12.80 -3.18 -13.37
C PHE A 360 -13.69 -2.02 -13.87
N THR A 361 -14.69 -1.63 -13.07
CA THR A 361 -15.54 -0.47 -13.36
C THR A 361 -15.27 0.67 -12.39
N LEU A 362 -15.58 1.91 -12.78
CA LEU A 362 -15.42 3.06 -11.87
C LEU A 362 -16.21 2.86 -10.57
N ASN A 363 -17.42 2.31 -10.66
CA ASN A 363 -18.22 2.04 -9.47
C ASN A 363 -17.57 1.00 -8.54
N ASP A 364 -16.85 0.02 -9.08
CA ASP A 364 -16.17 -0.99 -8.24
C ASP A 364 -15.14 -0.36 -7.28
N LEU A 365 -14.56 0.80 -7.63
CA LEU A 365 -13.66 1.55 -6.76
C LEU A 365 -14.41 2.50 -5.83
N TYR A 366 -15.42 3.21 -6.34
CA TYR A 366 -16.11 4.26 -5.57
C TYR A 366 -17.24 3.76 -4.66
N SER A 367 -17.74 2.52 -4.84
CA SER A 367 -18.87 1.98 -4.07
C SER A 367 -18.54 0.73 -3.26
N SER A 368 -17.30 0.23 -3.28
CA SER A 368 -16.99 -1.07 -2.68
C SER A 368 -16.76 -0.98 -1.16
N THR A 369 -17.83 -1.17 -0.40
CA THR A 369 -17.74 -1.50 1.04
C THR A 369 -17.20 -2.91 1.28
N ASN A 370 -17.06 -3.73 0.22
CA ASN A 370 -16.73 -5.16 0.27
C ASN A 370 -15.54 -5.48 -0.64
N THR A 371 -14.34 -5.00 -0.32
CA THR A 371 -13.11 -5.45 -1.01
C THR A 371 -12.71 -6.84 -0.56
N ILE A 372 -12.14 -7.63 -1.47
CA ILE A 372 -11.57 -8.94 -1.16
C ILE A 372 -10.09 -8.74 -0.86
N ASN A 373 -9.75 -8.75 0.43
CA ASN A 373 -8.39 -8.66 0.93
C ASN A 373 -7.91 -10.07 1.26
N LYS A 374 -6.93 -10.59 0.51
CA LYS A 374 -6.36 -11.91 0.76
C LYS A 374 -4.89 -11.98 0.40
N TRP A 375 -4.17 -12.83 1.11
CA TRP A 375 -2.85 -13.25 0.67
C TRP A 375 -2.96 -14.39 -0.33
N VAL A 376 -2.20 -14.29 -1.42
CA VAL A 376 -2.18 -15.28 -2.48
C VAL A 376 -0.76 -15.79 -2.65
N ALA A 377 -0.56 -17.08 -2.44
CA ALA A 377 0.61 -17.83 -2.83
C ALA A 377 0.46 -18.32 -4.29
N GLU A 378 1.46 -18.06 -5.12
CA GLU A 378 1.53 -18.46 -6.54
C GLU A 378 2.96 -18.89 -6.87
N SER A 379 3.14 -20.00 -7.60
CA SER A 379 4.47 -20.38 -8.09
C SER A 379 4.98 -19.37 -9.11
N VAL A 380 6.24 -18.97 -8.96
CA VAL A 380 6.95 -18.12 -9.91
C VAL A 380 7.23 -18.91 -11.18
N ILE A 381 6.76 -18.39 -12.31
CA ILE A 381 6.96 -19.00 -13.62
C ILE A 381 8.21 -18.38 -14.25
N PHE A 382 9.28 -19.17 -14.31
CA PHE A 382 10.53 -18.77 -14.92
C PHE A 382 10.47 -18.84 -16.45
N ASN A 383 11.21 -17.96 -17.13
CA ASN A 383 11.40 -18.10 -18.58
C ASN A 383 12.19 -19.40 -18.90
N PRO A 384 12.13 -19.93 -20.14
CA PRO A 384 12.74 -21.21 -20.48
C PRO A 384 14.25 -21.32 -20.23
N ILE A 385 15.00 -20.21 -20.32
CA ILE A 385 16.43 -20.19 -20.03
C ILE A 385 16.63 -20.41 -18.52
N SER A 386 15.90 -19.66 -17.72
CA SER A 386 15.98 -19.65 -16.26
C SER A 386 15.50 -20.93 -15.63
N ASP A 387 14.41 -21.52 -16.14
CA ASP A 387 13.89 -22.80 -15.66
C ASP A 387 14.92 -23.94 -15.76
N SER A 388 15.82 -23.87 -16.75
CA SER A 388 16.89 -24.86 -16.91
C SER A 388 18.08 -24.63 -15.96
N LEU A 389 18.28 -23.39 -15.51
CA LEU A 389 19.40 -22.97 -14.68
C LEU A 389 19.08 -22.99 -13.18
N ILE A 390 17.84 -22.71 -12.80
CA ILE A 390 17.37 -22.64 -11.41
C ILE A 390 16.67 -23.95 -11.05
N ARG A 391 17.45 -25.02 -10.84
CA ARG A 391 16.91 -26.29 -10.32
C ARG A 391 17.44 -26.53 -8.93
N TYR A 392 16.55 -26.98 -8.05
CA TYR A 392 16.81 -27.07 -6.61
C TYR A 392 17.18 -25.70 -6.03
N PRO A 393 16.26 -24.70 -6.09
CA PRO A 393 16.49 -23.44 -5.42
C PRO A 393 16.50 -23.69 -3.92
N GLU A 394 17.65 -23.53 -3.27
CA GLU A 394 17.78 -23.75 -1.82
C GLU A 394 17.62 -22.44 -1.05
N TYR A 395 18.44 -21.44 -1.43
CA TYR A 395 18.50 -20.16 -0.76
C TYR A 395 18.11 -19.03 -1.70
N ILE A 396 17.47 -18.00 -1.16
CA ILE A 396 17.07 -16.78 -1.83
C ILE A 396 17.49 -15.57 -0.99
N SER A 397 17.82 -14.46 -1.63
CA SER A 397 17.98 -13.14 -1.02
C SER A 397 17.51 -12.08 -2.01
N PHE A 398 17.41 -10.83 -1.58
CA PHE A 398 17.05 -9.70 -2.44
C PHE A 398 18.11 -8.62 -2.36
N ASP A 399 18.33 -7.92 -3.47
CA ASP A 399 19.13 -6.70 -3.49
C ASP A 399 18.28 -5.46 -3.15
N SER A 400 18.91 -4.29 -3.09
CA SER A 400 18.23 -3.01 -2.80
C SER A 400 17.21 -2.58 -3.86
N THR A 401 17.23 -3.19 -5.04
CA THR A 401 16.26 -2.96 -6.12
C THR A 401 15.07 -3.92 -6.06
N GLY A 402 15.08 -4.87 -5.11
CA GLY A 402 14.10 -5.93 -4.98
C GLY A 402 14.32 -7.12 -5.92
N SER A 403 15.43 -7.15 -6.67
CA SER A 403 15.76 -8.28 -7.55
C SER A 403 16.19 -9.48 -6.72
N SER A 404 15.71 -10.68 -7.09
CA SER A 404 16.04 -11.90 -6.37
C SER A 404 17.40 -12.45 -6.75
N VAL A 405 18.15 -12.88 -5.75
CA VAL A 405 19.40 -13.63 -5.86
C VAL A 405 19.14 -15.03 -5.37
N LEU A 406 19.27 -16.03 -6.25
CA LEU A 406 18.91 -17.41 -6.01
C LEU A 406 20.13 -18.32 -6.08
N VAL A 407 20.24 -19.21 -5.11
CA VAL A 407 21.23 -20.29 -5.12
C VAL A 407 20.62 -21.51 -5.81
N SER A 408 21.30 -22.00 -6.84
CA SER A 408 20.85 -23.13 -7.64
C SER A 408 21.68 -24.38 -7.40
N GLY A 409 21.06 -25.43 -6.85
CA GLY A 409 21.73 -26.68 -6.50
C GLY A 409 22.24 -27.49 -7.70
N ASN A 410 21.57 -27.46 -8.87
CA ASN A 410 22.07 -28.23 -10.03
C ASN A 410 23.31 -27.60 -10.69
N LYS A 411 23.46 -26.28 -10.59
CA LYS A 411 24.61 -25.56 -11.15
C LYS A 411 25.68 -25.27 -10.10
N GLN A 412 25.36 -25.44 -8.81
CA GLN A 412 26.21 -25.01 -7.70
C GLN A 412 26.63 -23.55 -7.89
N ASP A 413 25.65 -22.72 -8.30
CA ASP A 413 25.87 -21.35 -8.77
C ASP A 413 24.83 -20.41 -8.14
N ILE A 414 25.15 -19.13 -8.11
CA ILE A 414 24.30 -18.08 -7.55
C ILE A 414 23.90 -17.15 -8.70
N PHE A 415 22.60 -17.03 -8.92
CA PHE A 415 22.05 -16.24 -10.01
C PHE A 415 21.33 -15.01 -9.48
N ASN A 416 21.74 -13.82 -9.91
CA ASN A 416 20.88 -12.65 -9.82
C ASN A 416 19.88 -12.71 -10.97
N MET A 417 18.58 -12.71 -10.65
CA MET A 417 17.52 -12.80 -11.65
C MET A 417 17.30 -11.50 -12.41
N GLY A 418 17.78 -10.36 -11.88
CA GLY A 418 17.70 -9.04 -12.50
C GLY A 418 16.30 -8.69 -13.02
N LYS A 419 16.25 -7.80 -14.01
CA LYS A 419 15.04 -7.58 -14.82
C LYS A 419 14.79 -8.77 -15.75
N ASN A 420 13.52 -9.06 -16.00
CA ASN A 420 13.00 -10.07 -16.92
C ASN A 420 13.23 -11.52 -16.47
N LEU A 421 13.63 -11.71 -15.21
CA LEU A 421 14.10 -12.98 -14.67
C LEU A 421 15.22 -13.57 -15.56
N LEU A 422 16.15 -12.75 -16.07
CA LEU A 422 17.30 -13.23 -16.83
C LEU A 422 18.48 -13.50 -15.87
N PRO A 423 18.84 -14.77 -15.62
CA PRO A 423 19.79 -15.14 -14.60
C PRO A 423 21.21 -14.76 -15.02
N LEU A 424 21.85 -13.91 -14.23
CA LEU A 424 23.27 -13.60 -14.31
C LEU A 424 24.00 -14.39 -13.22
N SER A 425 24.94 -15.25 -13.61
CA SER A 425 25.82 -15.93 -12.63
C SER A 425 26.71 -14.90 -11.94
N MET A 426 26.74 -14.96 -10.61
CA MET A 426 27.50 -14.05 -9.76
C MET A 426 28.87 -14.61 -9.37
N ILE A 427 29.13 -15.89 -9.59
CA ILE A 427 30.37 -16.56 -9.15
C ILE A 427 31.16 -17.26 -10.26
N LYS A 428 30.69 -17.24 -11.52
CA LYS A 428 31.37 -17.92 -12.64
C LYS A 428 32.72 -17.32 -13.03
N ASN A 429 32.89 -16.01 -12.89
CA ASN A 429 34.10 -15.29 -13.33
C ASN A 429 35.02 -14.88 -12.17
N LEU A 430 34.98 -15.62 -11.06
CA LEU A 430 35.87 -15.36 -9.94
C LEU A 430 37.33 -15.67 -10.33
N SER A 431 38.26 -14.89 -9.80
CA SER A 431 39.70 -15.11 -9.99
C SER A 431 40.13 -16.51 -9.51
N GLU A 432 41.13 -17.11 -10.19
CA GLU A 432 41.67 -18.43 -9.85
C GLU A 432 42.01 -18.55 -8.34
N GLY A 433 41.55 -19.63 -7.70
CA GLY A 433 41.73 -19.89 -6.26
C GLY A 433 40.50 -19.64 -5.38
N ASN A 434 39.50 -18.89 -5.88
CA ASN A 434 38.28 -18.57 -5.15
C ASN A 434 37.06 -19.36 -5.64
N SER A 435 37.18 -20.69 -5.81
CA SER A 435 36.01 -21.51 -6.16
C SER A 435 35.03 -21.57 -5.00
N ILE A 436 33.75 -21.36 -5.28
CA ILE A 436 32.65 -21.66 -4.36
C ILE A 436 32.03 -22.95 -4.91
N GLU A 437 31.94 -23.98 -4.08
CA GLU A 437 31.66 -25.35 -4.50
C GLU A 437 30.28 -25.84 -4.05
N HIS A 438 29.85 -25.44 -2.85
CA HIS A 438 28.52 -25.74 -2.35
C HIS A 438 27.92 -24.52 -1.63
N PRO A 439 27.46 -23.51 -2.40
CA PRO A 439 26.83 -22.34 -1.80
C PRO A 439 25.58 -22.77 -1.04
N SER A 440 25.53 -22.45 0.25
CA SER A 440 24.54 -22.93 1.22
C SER A 440 23.81 -21.81 1.95
N GLY A 441 23.91 -20.59 1.44
CA GLY A 441 23.41 -19.39 2.05
C GLY A 441 23.92 -18.17 1.31
N VAL A 442 23.03 -17.21 1.09
CA VAL A 442 23.36 -15.96 0.40
C VAL A 442 22.67 -14.80 1.10
N CYS A 443 23.39 -13.70 1.25
CA CYS A 443 22.85 -12.42 1.68
C CYS A 443 23.47 -11.30 0.84
N VAL A 444 22.67 -10.31 0.46
CA VAL A 444 23.11 -9.16 -0.32
C VAL A 444 23.27 -7.97 0.62
N GLY A 445 24.45 -7.36 0.61
CA GLY A 445 24.74 -6.11 1.31
C GLY A 445 24.23 -4.87 0.57
N ARG A 446 24.27 -3.72 1.25
CA ARG A 446 23.71 -2.45 0.77
C ARG A 446 24.28 -1.97 -0.56
N LEU A 447 25.56 -2.26 -0.82
CA LEU A 447 26.26 -1.89 -2.05
C LEU A 447 26.09 -2.92 -3.18
N GLY A 448 25.33 -4.00 -2.98
CA GLY A 448 25.25 -5.12 -3.92
C GLY A 448 26.36 -6.16 -3.75
N GLU A 449 27.13 -6.06 -2.66
CA GLU A 449 28.09 -7.08 -2.23
C GLU A 449 27.38 -8.36 -1.78
N LEU A 450 27.94 -9.52 -2.11
CA LEU A 450 27.38 -10.83 -1.79
C LEU A 450 28.17 -11.46 -0.66
N TYR A 451 27.46 -11.92 0.35
CA TYR A 451 27.99 -12.76 1.41
C TYR A 451 27.43 -14.16 1.24
N ILE A 452 28.34 -15.12 1.12
CA ILE A 452 28.03 -16.48 0.71
C ILE A 452 28.61 -17.45 1.74
N THR A 453 27.80 -18.38 2.21
CA THR A 453 28.30 -19.52 2.98
C THR A 453 28.54 -20.70 2.05
N ASP A 454 29.59 -21.46 2.30
CA ASP A 454 29.90 -22.68 1.58
C ASP A 454 30.00 -23.86 2.55
N GLN A 455 29.09 -24.82 2.39
CA GLN A 455 29.03 -26.01 3.25
C GLN A 455 30.19 -26.98 3.01
N TYR A 456 30.69 -27.09 1.78
CA TYR A 456 31.76 -28.03 1.44
C TYR A 456 33.10 -27.51 1.98
N LYS A 457 33.40 -26.24 1.72
CA LYS A 457 34.62 -25.57 2.21
C LYS A 457 34.55 -25.16 3.67
N ASN A 458 33.36 -25.20 4.29
CA ASN A 458 33.13 -24.73 5.66
C ASN A 458 33.68 -23.30 5.85
N SER A 459 33.30 -22.44 4.91
CA SER A 459 33.87 -21.09 4.76
C SER A 459 32.78 -20.08 4.43
N ILE A 460 33.07 -18.81 4.73
CA ILE A 460 32.24 -17.65 4.41
C ILE A 460 33.03 -16.80 3.43
N PHE A 461 32.41 -16.43 2.32
CA PHE A 461 32.99 -15.63 1.27
C PHE A 461 32.26 -14.29 1.16
N TRP A 462 33.03 -13.25 0.84
CA TRP A 462 32.54 -11.96 0.39
C TRP A 462 32.90 -11.81 -1.07
N VAL A 463 31.93 -11.42 -1.90
CA VAL A 463 32.09 -11.25 -3.34
C VAL A 463 31.53 -9.90 -3.76
N TYR A 464 32.34 -9.11 -4.45
CA TYR A 464 31.93 -7.82 -5.02
C TYR A 464 32.69 -7.57 -6.32
N GLU A 465 31.97 -7.19 -7.38
CA GLU A 465 32.54 -6.87 -8.70
C GLU A 465 33.55 -7.92 -9.23
N GLY A 466 33.24 -9.21 -9.03
CA GLY A 466 34.08 -10.33 -9.49
C GLY A 466 35.30 -10.62 -8.61
N VAL A 467 35.52 -9.85 -7.54
CA VAL A 467 36.54 -10.10 -6.52
C VAL A 467 35.92 -10.91 -5.39
N ALA A 468 36.49 -12.08 -5.11
CA ALA A 468 36.13 -12.89 -3.96
C ALA A 468 37.20 -12.82 -2.87
N ARG A 469 36.77 -12.76 -1.60
CA ARG A 469 37.61 -12.84 -0.41
C ARG A 469 37.01 -13.80 0.60
N THR A 470 37.85 -14.57 1.26
CA THR A 470 37.43 -15.40 2.40
C THR A 470 37.32 -14.52 3.64
N VAL A 471 36.13 -14.47 4.24
CA VAL A 471 35.87 -13.81 5.53
C VAL A 471 36.26 -14.76 6.67
N TYR A 472 35.86 -16.02 6.55
CA TYR A 472 36.14 -17.06 7.52
C TYR A 472 36.32 -18.40 6.81
N SER A 473 37.22 -19.22 7.32
CA SER A 473 37.36 -20.62 6.93
C SER A 473 37.66 -21.41 8.19
N THR A 474 36.95 -22.52 8.37
CA THR A 474 37.13 -23.34 9.58
C THR A 474 38.59 -23.76 9.69
N PRO A 475 39.27 -23.45 10.81
CA PRO A 475 40.65 -23.85 11.03
C PRO A 475 40.84 -25.35 10.92
N ARG A 476 41.97 -25.75 10.32
CA ARG A 476 42.34 -27.16 10.09
C ARG A 476 43.72 -27.46 10.65
N TYR A 477 43.90 -28.67 11.15
CA TYR A 477 45.22 -29.22 11.41
C TYR A 477 45.99 -29.45 10.10
N LYS A 478 47.30 -29.67 10.19
CA LYS A 478 48.16 -29.92 9.00
C LYS A 478 47.76 -31.14 8.18
N ASN A 479 47.03 -32.09 8.78
CA ASN A 479 46.51 -33.28 8.11
C ASN A 479 45.18 -33.03 7.36
N GLY A 480 44.60 -31.83 7.47
CA GLY A 480 43.35 -31.43 6.80
C GLY A 480 42.08 -31.55 7.65
N ASP A 481 42.17 -32.20 8.82
CA ASP A 481 41.05 -32.35 9.75
C ASP A 481 40.69 -31.01 10.40
N PHE A 482 39.40 -30.81 10.67
CA PHE A 482 38.94 -29.62 11.39
C PHE A 482 39.46 -29.61 12.82
N ILE A 483 39.78 -28.41 13.31
CA ILE A 483 40.11 -28.23 14.73
C ILE A 483 38.83 -28.41 15.55
N ASN A 484 38.90 -29.23 16.60
CA ASN A 484 37.76 -29.51 17.46
C ASN A 484 37.28 -28.23 18.17
N GLY A 485 35.96 -28.02 18.17
CA GLY A 485 35.32 -26.87 18.81
C GLY A 485 35.18 -25.63 17.92
N GLU A 486 35.74 -25.65 16.71
CA GLU A 486 35.51 -24.60 15.72
C GLU A 486 34.17 -24.81 14.99
N PRO A 487 33.44 -23.72 14.69
CA PRO A 487 32.12 -23.81 14.08
C PRO A 487 32.23 -24.28 12.62
N THR A 488 31.38 -25.24 12.23
CA THR A 488 31.36 -25.91 10.91
C THR A 488 29.95 -25.91 10.30
N ILE A 489 29.88 -26.19 8.99
CA ILE A 489 28.63 -26.24 8.20
C ILE A 489 27.87 -24.90 8.25
N PRO A 490 28.46 -23.79 7.73
CA PRO A 490 27.78 -22.51 7.67
C PRO A 490 26.59 -22.57 6.70
N THR A 491 25.45 -22.00 7.10
CA THR A 491 24.19 -22.05 6.34
C THR A 491 23.50 -20.69 6.26
N SER A 492 22.50 -20.44 7.12
CA SER A 492 21.77 -19.19 7.11
C SER A 492 22.70 -18.03 7.47
N ILE A 493 22.69 -16.99 6.62
CA ILE A 493 23.54 -15.82 6.70
C ILE A 493 22.69 -14.55 6.63
N ARG A 494 22.97 -13.60 7.51
CA ARG A 494 22.29 -12.32 7.67
C ARG A 494 23.30 -11.20 7.85
N LEU A 495 22.86 -9.98 7.58
CA LEU A 495 23.58 -8.75 7.89
C LEU A 495 22.74 -7.94 8.86
N ASN A 496 23.39 -7.36 9.87
CA ASN A 496 22.75 -6.40 10.76
C ASN A 496 22.82 -4.97 10.17
N SER A 497 22.28 -3.99 10.88
CA SER A 497 22.26 -2.58 10.44
C SER A 497 23.66 -1.95 10.25
N LEU A 498 24.71 -2.57 10.80
CA LEU A 498 26.12 -2.18 10.69
C LEU A 498 26.88 -2.97 9.60
N ASP A 499 26.19 -3.78 8.80
CA ASP A 499 26.76 -4.72 7.82
C ASP A 499 27.75 -5.75 8.44
N GLU A 500 27.58 -6.09 9.72
CA GLU A 500 28.26 -7.22 10.34
C GLU A 500 27.56 -8.53 9.92
N ILE A 501 28.36 -9.57 9.72
CA ILE A 501 27.92 -10.83 9.11
C ILE A 501 27.53 -11.80 10.21
N ILE A 502 26.27 -12.23 10.23
CA ILE A 502 25.75 -13.17 11.22
C ILE A 502 25.46 -14.49 10.53
N VAL A 503 26.04 -15.59 11.03
CA VAL A 503 25.97 -16.90 10.39
C VAL A 503 25.59 -17.98 11.39
N LEU A 504 24.64 -18.82 10.98
CA LEU A 504 24.29 -20.07 11.64
C LEU A 504 25.19 -21.20 11.17
N PHE A 505 25.79 -21.91 12.13
CA PHE A 505 26.61 -23.10 11.89
C PHE A 505 25.86 -24.34 12.36
N LEU A 506 25.44 -25.20 11.42
CA LEU A 506 24.66 -26.39 11.75
C LEU A 506 25.51 -27.50 12.39
N GLY A 507 26.83 -27.45 12.23
CA GLY A 507 27.73 -28.47 12.79
C GLY A 507 27.73 -28.49 14.32
N ASP A 508 27.60 -27.32 14.96
CA ASP A 508 27.57 -27.18 16.42
C ASP A 508 26.31 -26.46 16.95
N GLY A 509 25.48 -25.90 16.06
CA GLY A 509 24.29 -25.14 16.39
C GLY A 509 24.58 -23.73 16.91
N SER A 510 25.80 -23.22 16.75
CA SER A 510 26.16 -21.87 17.18
C SER A 510 25.78 -20.81 16.15
N VAL A 511 25.55 -19.59 16.64
CA VAL A 511 25.43 -18.40 15.80
C VAL A 511 26.62 -17.50 16.08
N ARG A 512 27.38 -17.17 15.03
CA ARG A 512 28.58 -16.35 15.12
C ARG A 512 28.40 -15.06 14.34
N LYS A 513 28.99 -14.00 14.85
CA LYS A 513 29.07 -12.69 14.19
C LYS A 513 30.50 -12.43 13.74
N PHE A 514 30.68 -11.95 12.52
CA PHE A 514 31.95 -11.59 11.93
C PHE A 514 31.94 -10.13 11.48
N ASP A 515 33.04 -9.41 11.74
CA ASP A 515 33.28 -8.13 11.08
C ASP A 515 33.79 -8.34 9.63
N ARG A 516 33.91 -7.25 8.86
CA ARG A 516 34.45 -7.29 7.49
C ARG A 516 35.92 -7.74 7.42
N LYS A 517 36.64 -7.81 8.54
CA LYS A 517 38.03 -8.29 8.64
C LYS A 517 38.12 -9.76 9.03
N GLY A 518 36.99 -10.42 9.32
CA GLY A 518 36.92 -11.82 9.73
C GLY A 518 37.08 -12.05 11.23
N VAL A 519 37.06 -11.00 12.07
CA VAL A 519 37.08 -11.13 13.53
C VAL A 519 35.73 -11.67 13.98
N GLN A 520 35.74 -12.81 14.68
CA GLN A 520 34.53 -13.49 15.13
C GLN A 520 34.17 -13.20 16.58
N SER A 521 32.87 -13.18 16.87
CA SER A 521 32.27 -13.16 18.21
C SER A 521 31.08 -14.12 18.26
N VAL A 522 30.74 -14.61 19.46
CA VAL A 522 29.64 -15.56 19.64
C VAL A 522 28.36 -14.80 19.98
N LEU A 523 27.29 -15.05 19.21
CA LEU A 523 25.95 -14.56 19.52
C LEU A 523 25.09 -15.63 20.17
N LEU A 524 25.34 -16.92 19.87
CA LEU A 524 24.69 -18.05 20.51
C LEU A 524 25.68 -19.21 20.64
N GLN A 525 25.86 -19.72 21.84
CA GLN A 525 26.76 -20.84 22.12
C GLN A 525 26.19 -22.17 21.58
N PRO A 526 27.07 -23.14 21.23
CA PRO A 526 26.66 -24.48 20.85
C PRO A 526 25.72 -25.14 21.89
N GLY A 527 24.67 -25.80 21.42
CA GLY A 527 23.77 -26.59 22.27
C GLY A 527 22.75 -25.82 23.10
N VAL A 528 22.72 -24.48 23.06
CA VAL A 528 21.69 -23.67 23.75
C VAL A 528 20.30 -23.88 23.13
N ILE A 529 20.23 -23.94 21.79
CA ILE A 529 19.03 -24.30 21.04
C ILE A 529 19.27 -25.64 20.37
N GLU A 530 18.33 -26.58 20.54
CA GLU A 530 18.40 -27.88 19.86
C GLU A 530 18.06 -27.73 18.37
N ASN A 531 18.96 -28.21 17.51
CA ASN A 531 18.81 -28.26 16.05
C ASN A 531 18.24 -26.97 15.43
N PRO A 532 18.95 -25.83 15.55
CA PRO A 532 18.57 -24.60 14.88
C PRO A 532 18.63 -24.80 13.36
N CYS A 533 17.67 -24.22 12.63
CA CYS A 533 17.58 -24.40 11.17
C CYS A 533 17.63 -23.09 10.36
N ASP A 534 17.26 -21.96 10.96
CA ASP A 534 17.32 -20.65 10.30
C ASP A 534 17.47 -19.53 11.33
N ILE A 535 17.93 -18.37 10.87
CA ILE A 535 18.09 -17.15 11.67
C ILE A 535 17.51 -15.94 10.95
N ALA A 536 17.02 -14.98 11.73
CA ALA A 536 16.56 -13.69 11.26
C ALA A 536 16.89 -12.60 12.28
N LEU A 537 16.96 -11.36 11.79
CA LEU A 537 17.09 -10.16 12.62
C LEU A 537 15.81 -9.34 12.47
N ASN A 538 15.36 -8.70 13.54
CA ASN A 538 14.36 -7.64 13.44
C ASN A 538 15.04 -6.30 13.09
N ASN A 539 14.26 -5.22 12.99
CA ASN A 539 14.79 -3.88 12.69
C ASN A 539 15.67 -3.29 13.82
N GLU A 540 15.67 -3.90 15.01
CA GLU A 540 16.49 -3.50 16.17
C GLU A 540 17.78 -4.34 16.28
N ASP A 541 18.08 -5.16 15.26
CA ASP A 541 19.21 -6.11 15.21
C ASP A 541 19.16 -7.22 16.29
N ASP A 542 17.99 -7.47 16.90
CA ASP A 542 17.80 -8.63 17.77
C ASP A 542 17.86 -9.92 16.95
N LEU A 543 18.57 -10.93 17.48
CA LEU A 543 18.70 -12.24 16.85
C LEU A 543 17.54 -13.17 17.22
N PHE A 544 16.89 -13.70 16.19
CA PHE A 544 15.88 -14.75 16.30
C PHE A 544 16.37 -16.03 15.61
N VAL A 545 16.05 -17.17 16.22
CA VAL A 545 16.50 -18.50 15.77
C VAL A 545 15.31 -19.45 15.72
N ALA A 546 15.12 -20.12 14.59
CA ALA A 546 14.12 -21.17 14.43
C ALA A 546 14.70 -22.54 14.81
N SER A 547 13.93 -23.33 15.56
CA SER A 547 14.22 -24.75 15.83
C SER A 547 13.08 -25.62 15.30
N ALA A 548 13.38 -26.40 14.26
CA ALA A 548 12.38 -27.26 13.63
C ALA A 548 11.96 -28.42 14.53
N ILE A 549 12.92 -29.04 15.25
CA ILE A 549 12.64 -30.14 16.19
C ILE A 549 12.01 -29.61 17.47
N GLY A 550 12.52 -28.49 17.99
CA GLY A 550 11.97 -27.83 19.17
C GLY A 550 10.60 -27.19 18.93
N LYS A 551 10.16 -27.09 17.66
CA LYS A 551 8.88 -26.51 17.23
C LYS A 551 8.66 -25.11 17.79
N LYS A 552 9.73 -24.33 17.84
CA LYS A 552 9.76 -23.03 18.51
C LYS A 552 10.62 -22.05 17.76
N ILE A 553 10.28 -20.77 17.91
CA ILE A 553 11.12 -19.64 17.55
C ILE A 553 11.60 -18.98 18.84
N TYR A 554 12.91 -18.74 18.91
CA TYR A 554 13.58 -18.15 20.06
C TYR A 554 14.10 -16.77 19.71
N LYS A 555 14.00 -15.81 20.65
CA LYS A 555 14.81 -14.60 20.67
C LYS A 555 16.03 -14.85 21.55
N VAL A 556 17.21 -14.47 21.07
CA VAL A 556 18.45 -14.56 21.82
C VAL A 556 18.60 -13.33 22.72
N VAL A 557 18.74 -13.53 24.02
CA VAL A 557 18.92 -12.45 25.02
C VAL A 557 20.41 -12.20 25.23
N ASN A 558 21.20 -13.27 25.32
CA ASN A 558 22.65 -13.26 25.35
C ASN A 558 23.16 -14.62 24.81
N ASP A 559 24.49 -14.82 24.80
CA ASP A 559 25.10 -15.99 24.16
C ASP A 559 24.68 -17.34 24.77
N ASN A 560 24.11 -17.37 25.98
CA ASN A 560 23.65 -18.58 26.66
C ASN A 560 22.16 -18.55 27.08
N GLU A 561 21.43 -17.48 26.79
CA GLU A 561 20.05 -17.30 27.25
C GLU A 561 19.12 -16.94 26.09
N VAL A 562 17.99 -17.64 26.02
CA VAL A 562 16.99 -17.48 24.97
C VAL A 562 15.60 -17.46 25.55
N VAL A 563 14.69 -16.74 24.89
CA VAL A 563 13.27 -16.67 25.26
C VAL A 563 12.43 -17.17 24.10
N VAL A 564 11.38 -17.95 24.40
CA VAL A 564 10.44 -18.44 23.39
C VAL A 564 9.52 -17.30 22.97
N ILE A 565 9.47 -17.02 21.67
CA ILE A 565 8.63 -15.98 21.08
C ILE A 565 7.42 -16.59 20.37
N ALA A 566 7.57 -17.78 19.80
CA ALA A 566 6.48 -18.50 19.15
C ALA A 566 6.64 -20.00 19.33
N GLY A 567 5.52 -20.71 19.41
CA GLY A 567 5.46 -22.14 19.72
C GLY A 567 5.31 -22.39 21.22
N THR A 568 4.87 -23.59 21.56
CA THR A 568 4.45 -23.95 22.92
C THR A 568 5.01 -25.31 23.35
N ASP A 569 5.26 -25.47 24.65
CA ASP A 569 5.64 -26.75 25.26
C ASP A 569 4.46 -27.70 25.45
N ASN A 570 3.22 -27.19 25.31
CA ASN A 570 2.05 -28.03 25.43
C ASN A 570 1.88 -28.91 24.18
N ILE A 571 2.28 -30.17 24.30
CA ILE A 571 2.19 -31.19 23.24
C ILE A 571 0.74 -31.37 22.72
N SER A 572 -0.27 -31.03 23.53
CA SER A 572 -1.68 -31.12 23.16
C SER A 572 -2.25 -29.83 22.53
N ALA A 573 -1.44 -28.77 22.43
CA ALA A 573 -1.91 -27.51 21.85
C ALA A 573 -2.18 -27.62 20.35
N ALA A 574 -3.21 -26.91 19.90
CA ALA A 574 -3.53 -26.79 18.49
C ALA A 574 -2.80 -25.58 17.87
N ALA A 575 -2.66 -25.60 16.54
CA ALA A 575 -2.34 -24.40 15.79
C ALA A 575 -3.57 -23.49 15.78
N LEU A 576 -3.47 -22.33 16.44
CA LEU A 576 -4.55 -21.36 16.63
C LEU A 576 -4.17 -20.00 16.02
N ASP A 577 -5.17 -19.28 15.54
CA ASP A 577 -5.00 -17.91 15.03
C ASP A 577 -5.69 -16.92 15.98
N GLY A 578 -5.17 -15.68 16.05
CA GLY A 578 -5.72 -14.61 16.88
C GLY A 578 -5.39 -14.72 18.38
N VAL A 579 -4.43 -15.57 18.74
CA VAL A 579 -3.93 -15.78 20.11
C VAL A 579 -2.48 -15.32 20.22
N THR A 580 -1.92 -15.32 21.43
CA THR A 580 -0.48 -15.05 21.58
C THR A 580 0.34 -16.17 20.92
N ALA A 581 1.49 -15.82 20.34
CA ALA A 581 2.30 -16.76 19.57
C ALA A 581 2.85 -17.94 20.40
N THR A 582 2.96 -17.78 21.72
CA THR A 582 3.39 -18.82 22.67
C THR A 582 2.25 -19.76 23.11
N GLU A 583 1.00 -19.43 22.80
CA GLU A 583 -0.17 -20.29 23.03
C GLU A 583 -0.50 -21.17 21.82
N SER A 584 -0.12 -20.76 20.60
CA SER A 584 -0.31 -21.57 19.40
C SER A 584 0.82 -22.57 19.23
N ALA A 585 0.46 -23.82 18.91
CA ALA A 585 1.45 -24.78 18.44
C ALA A 585 2.03 -24.37 17.08
N LEU A 586 3.35 -24.59 16.93
CA LEU A 586 4.02 -24.71 15.64
C LEU A 586 4.28 -26.19 15.37
N GLY A 587 4.24 -26.58 14.11
CA GLY A 587 4.34 -27.97 13.70
C GLY A 587 5.76 -28.36 13.32
N TYR A 588 6.31 -27.70 12.30
CA TYR A 588 7.69 -27.86 11.83
C TYR A 588 8.19 -26.53 11.24
N PRO A 589 8.56 -25.54 12.08
CA PRO A 589 9.03 -24.25 11.62
C PRO A 589 10.44 -24.38 11.01
N VAL A 590 10.56 -24.14 9.71
CA VAL A 590 11.82 -24.37 8.96
C VAL A 590 12.55 -23.08 8.59
N SER A 591 11.85 -21.96 8.54
CA SER A 591 12.43 -20.69 8.13
C SER A 591 11.67 -19.52 8.69
N ILE A 592 12.40 -18.43 8.96
CA ILE A 592 11.87 -17.19 9.54
C ILE A 592 12.45 -15.96 8.85
N ASP A 593 11.64 -14.89 8.81
CA ASP A 593 12.10 -13.58 8.38
C ASP A 593 11.21 -12.46 8.91
N PHE A 594 11.73 -11.23 8.97
CA PHE A 594 10.97 -10.05 9.38
C PHE A 594 10.65 -9.14 8.19
N ASP A 595 9.50 -8.47 8.25
CA ASP A 595 9.27 -7.29 7.40
C ASP A 595 9.68 -5.99 8.07
N ILE A 596 9.59 -4.90 7.30
CA ILE A 596 9.91 -3.55 7.75
C ILE A 596 9.01 -3.05 8.88
N THR A 597 7.88 -3.70 9.15
CA THR A 597 6.97 -3.38 10.26
C THR A 597 7.20 -4.26 11.48
N ASN A 598 8.33 -4.97 11.55
CA ASN A 598 8.68 -5.93 12.62
C ASN A 598 7.66 -7.08 12.78
N ARG A 599 6.96 -7.47 11.72
CA ARG A 599 6.18 -8.71 11.74
C ARG A 599 7.08 -9.89 11.41
N LEU A 600 7.05 -10.92 12.27
CA LEU A 600 7.78 -12.16 12.09
C LEU A 600 6.96 -13.12 11.23
N TYR A 601 7.52 -13.56 10.12
CA TYR A 601 6.95 -14.60 9.27
C TYR A 601 7.65 -15.93 9.51
N ILE A 602 6.86 -17.00 9.61
CA ILE A 602 7.32 -18.34 9.94
C ILE A 602 6.78 -19.31 8.89
N ALA A 603 7.66 -20.04 8.20
CA ALA A 603 7.26 -21.16 7.35
C ALA A 603 7.10 -22.42 8.20
N ASP A 604 5.86 -22.87 8.38
CA ASP A 604 5.52 -24.08 9.14
C ASP A 604 5.09 -25.21 8.19
N ASN A 605 6.02 -26.12 7.92
CA ASN A 605 5.87 -27.15 6.89
C ASN A 605 4.86 -28.24 7.28
N LEU A 606 4.70 -28.55 8.58
CA LEU A 606 3.76 -29.61 8.99
C LEU A 606 2.32 -29.22 8.67
N PHE A 607 1.98 -27.94 8.84
CA PHE A 607 0.65 -27.42 8.55
C PHE A 607 0.54 -26.80 7.15
N GLY A 608 1.64 -26.76 6.39
CA GLY A 608 1.73 -26.07 5.09
C GLY A 608 1.34 -24.61 5.17
N SER A 609 1.69 -23.94 6.27
CA SER A 609 1.15 -22.63 6.59
C SER A 609 2.30 -21.63 6.74
N ILE A 610 2.13 -20.46 6.16
CA ILE A 610 2.95 -19.30 6.53
C ILE A 610 2.23 -18.63 7.69
N ARG A 611 2.86 -18.66 8.86
CA ARG A 611 2.35 -17.98 10.05
C ARG A 611 2.98 -16.60 10.12
N VAL A 612 2.21 -15.62 10.58
CA VAL A 612 2.70 -14.27 10.86
C VAL A 612 2.43 -13.95 12.32
N VAL A 613 3.44 -13.43 13.00
CA VAL A 613 3.38 -12.91 14.36
C VAL A 613 3.55 -11.40 14.28
N THR A 614 2.56 -10.67 14.78
CA THR A 614 2.59 -9.21 14.82
C THR A 614 3.50 -8.69 15.94
N ALA A 615 3.81 -7.40 15.96
CA ALA A 615 4.70 -6.80 16.97
C ALA A 615 4.14 -6.90 18.41
N ASP A 616 2.81 -6.97 18.56
CA ASP A 616 2.09 -7.25 19.80
C ASP A 616 2.06 -8.75 20.16
N GLY A 617 2.72 -9.61 19.39
CA GLY A 617 2.89 -11.03 19.67
C GLY A 617 1.72 -11.91 19.29
N ILE A 618 0.77 -11.43 18.47
CA ILE A 618 -0.40 -12.19 18.03
C ILE A 618 -0.07 -12.99 16.77
N ILE A 619 -0.35 -14.29 16.80
CA ILE A 619 -0.10 -15.19 15.67
C ILE A 619 -1.36 -15.37 14.81
N SER A 620 -1.18 -15.39 13.50
CA SER A 620 -2.22 -15.74 12.53
C SER A 620 -1.66 -16.51 11.35
N THR A 621 -2.53 -17.18 10.59
CA THR A 621 -2.17 -17.88 9.36
C THR A 621 -2.40 -16.96 8.17
N LEU A 622 -1.37 -16.74 7.36
CA LEU A 622 -1.38 -15.78 6.27
C LEU A 622 -2.30 -16.22 5.11
N THR A 623 -2.22 -17.49 4.71
CA THR A 623 -2.93 -18.03 3.55
C THR A 623 -4.13 -18.89 3.94
N GLU A 624 -5.17 -18.86 3.11
CA GLU A 624 -6.35 -19.72 3.28
C GLU A 624 -5.98 -21.21 3.14
N LYS A 625 -6.75 -22.11 3.75
CA LYS A 625 -6.52 -23.57 3.73
C LYS A 625 -6.28 -24.17 2.33
N LYS A 626 -6.95 -23.62 1.29
CA LYS A 626 -6.82 -24.07 -0.11
C LYS A 626 -5.59 -23.51 -0.84
N ASN A 627 -4.88 -22.55 -0.24
CA ASN A 627 -3.70 -21.87 -0.79
C ASN A 627 -2.49 -21.97 0.16
N ARG A 628 -2.36 -23.13 0.79
CA ARG A 628 -1.29 -23.48 1.71
C ARG A 628 0.02 -23.71 0.97
N VAL A 629 1.14 -23.42 1.63
CA VAL A 629 2.50 -23.53 1.10
C VAL A 629 3.23 -24.61 1.90
N TYR A 630 3.55 -25.73 1.24
CA TYR A 630 4.23 -26.88 1.85
C TYR A 630 5.67 -26.99 1.35
N ASN A 631 6.48 -27.85 1.97
CA ASN A 631 7.83 -28.19 1.52
C ASN A 631 8.73 -26.96 1.28
N VAL A 632 8.59 -25.94 2.13
CA VAL A 632 9.46 -24.76 2.09
C VAL A 632 10.86 -25.17 2.49
N GLY A 633 11.84 -24.82 1.68
CA GLY A 633 13.26 -24.89 2.03
C GLY A 633 13.68 -23.64 2.81
N GLN A 634 13.42 -22.47 2.23
CA GLN A 634 13.68 -21.17 2.84
C GLN A 634 12.56 -20.18 2.53
N LEU A 635 12.23 -19.33 3.50
CA LEU A 635 11.33 -18.19 3.37
C LEU A 635 12.12 -16.89 3.51
N ARG A 636 11.92 -15.95 2.60
CA ARG A 636 12.47 -14.59 2.72
C ARG A 636 11.46 -13.52 2.38
N VAL A 637 11.56 -12.41 3.07
CA VAL A 637 10.73 -11.23 2.85
C VAL A 637 11.47 -10.27 1.92
N ASN A 638 10.79 -9.85 0.86
CA ASN A 638 11.21 -8.74 0.02
C ASN A 638 10.39 -7.50 0.40
N ASN A 639 11.07 -6.49 0.93
CA ASN A 639 10.46 -5.22 1.34
C ASN A 639 10.55 -4.13 0.25
N TYR A 640 10.96 -4.47 -0.98
CA TYR A 640 10.92 -3.53 -2.08
C TYR A 640 9.47 -3.21 -2.49
N LYS A 641 9.08 -1.94 -2.35
CA LYS A 641 7.71 -1.43 -2.52
C LYS A 641 6.70 -2.06 -1.56
N LEU A 642 6.09 -3.19 -1.94
CA LEU A 642 5.10 -3.91 -1.15
C LEU A 642 5.70 -5.20 -0.62
N THR A 643 5.59 -5.42 0.69
CA THR A 643 6.05 -6.64 1.37
C THR A 643 5.52 -7.88 0.64
N THR A 644 6.45 -8.60 0.02
CA THR A 644 6.18 -9.83 -0.72
C THR A 644 7.08 -10.92 -0.17
N LEU A 645 6.52 -12.07 0.16
CA LEU A 645 7.31 -13.20 0.67
C LEU A 645 7.63 -14.15 -0.46
N TYR A 646 8.78 -14.78 -0.39
CA TYR A 646 9.21 -15.82 -1.32
C TYR A 646 9.64 -17.05 -0.55
N ALA A 647 9.11 -18.19 -0.96
CA ALA A 647 9.44 -19.50 -0.42
C ALA A 647 10.14 -20.33 -1.51
N THR A 648 11.31 -20.89 -1.20
CA THR A 648 11.99 -21.83 -2.09
C THR A 648 11.46 -23.24 -1.86
N HIS A 649 11.40 -24.06 -2.93
CA HIS A 649 11.01 -25.46 -2.88
C HIS A 649 12.05 -26.30 -3.62
N PRO A 650 13.13 -26.74 -2.93
CA PRO A 650 14.24 -27.44 -3.58
C PRO A 650 13.78 -28.68 -4.36
N LEU A 651 12.94 -29.52 -3.74
CA LEU A 651 12.48 -30.79 -4.33
C LEU A 651 11.48 -30.61 -5.48
N GLU A 652 10.78 -29.49 -5.52
CA GLU A 652 9.81 -29.16 -6.59
C GLU A 652 10.45 -28.32 -7.70
N HIS A 653 11.72 -27.93 -7.51
CA HIS A 653 12.45 -27.00 -8.37
C HIS A 653 11.72 -25.68 -8.64
N SER A 654 11.02 -25.17 -7.63
CA SER A 654 10.15 -24.01 -7.78
C SER A 654 10.39 -22.99 -6.68
N VAL A 655 9.92 -21.76 -6.92
CA VAL A 655 9.85 -20.71 -5.93
C VAL A 655 8.40 -20.25 -5.89
N THR A 656 7.82 -20.15 -4.70
CA THR A 656 6.47 -19.62 -4.48
C THR A 656 6.56 -18.20 -4.00
N ARG A 657 5.80 -17.31 -4.63
CA ARG A 657 5.64 -15.92 -4.23
C ARG A 657 4.31 -15.75 -3.51
N ILE A 658 4.34 -15.11 -2.35
CA ILE A 658 3.16 -14.86 -1.52
C ILE A 658 2.99 -13.35 -1.37
N ARG A 659 1.89 -12.82 -1.90
CA ARG A 659 1.61 -11.38 -1.94
C ARG A 659 0.22 -11.05 -1.43
N PHE A 660 0.07 -9.87 -0.88
CA PHE A 660 -1.24 -9.33 -0.54
C PHE A 660 -1.95 -8.85 -1.81
N GLN A 661 -3.21 -9.21 -1.95
CA GLN A 661 -4.06 -8.81 -3.06
C GLN A 661 -5.34 -8.19 -2.53
N ASN A 662 -5.62 -6.97 -2.96
CA ASN A 662 -6.86 -6.25 -2.71
C ASN A 662 -7.60 -6.12 -4.05
N LEU A 663 -8.76 -6.77 -4.16
CA LEU A 663 -9.57 -6.77 -5.38
C LEU A 663 -11.01 -6.40 -5.08
N ALA A 664 -11.59 -5.58 -5.93
CA ALA A 664 -13.03 -5.37 -5.93
C ALA A 664 -13.75 -6.66 -6.42
N PRO A 665 -14.99 -6.96 -5.96
CA PRO A 665 -15.65 -8.24 -6.23
C PRO A 665 -15.82 -8.59 -7.72
N ASN A 666 -16.03 -7.59 -8.57
CA ASN A 666 -16.22 -7.78 -10.01
C ASN A 666 -14.93 -7.60 -10.82
N SER A 667 -13.84 -7.21 -10.16
CA SER A 667 -12.56 -7.00 -10.82
C SER A 667 -11.94 -8.33 -11.23
N LYS A 668 -11.22 -8.33 -12.36
CA LYS A 668 -10.60 -9.53 -12.93
C LYS A 668 -9.19 -9.24 -13.40
N LEU A 669 -8.28 -10.13 -13.04
CA LEU A 669 -6.87 -10.07 -13.40
C LEU A 669 -6.47 -11.25 -14.28
N ALA A 670 -5.56 -10.98 -15.21
CA ALA A 670 -4.81 -11.99 -15.96
C ALA A 670 -3.37 -11.51 -16.13
N PHE A 671 -2.45 -12.47 -16.24
CA PHE A 671 -1.02 -12.20 -16.36
C PHE A 671 -0.48 -12.97 -17.56
N ILE A 672 0.51 -12.39 -18.23
CA ILE A 672 1.37 -13.08 -19.20
C ILE A 672 2.76 -13.09 -18.61
N ASP A 673 3.27 -14.30 -18.39
CA ASP A 673 4.59 -14.51 -17.81
C ASP A 673 5.70 -14.21 -18.83
N TYR A 674 6.85 -13.72 -18.31
CA TYR A 674 8.07 -13.46 -19.07
C TYR A 674 7.86 -12.74 -20.43
N PRO A 675 7.07 -11.66 -20.51
CA PRO A 675 6.76 -10.94 -21.75
C PRO A 675 8.02 -10.45 -22.48
N TYR A 676 9.05 -10.05 -21.75
CA TYR A 676 10.33 -9.62 -22.32
C TYR A 676 11.07 -10.71 -23.07
N TYR A 677 11.08 -11.94 -22.55
CA TYR A 677 11.68 -13.08 -23.24
C TYR A 677 10.99 -13.30 -24.60
N THR A 678 9.66 -13.23 -24.62
CA THR A 678 8.88 -13.33 -25.87
C THR A 678 9.15 -12.17 -26.81
N LEU A 679 9.23 -10.94 -26.30
CA LEU A 679 9.55 -9.75 -27.07
C LEU A 679 10.94 -9.82 -27.71
N GLU A 680 11.94 -10.34 -27.00
CA GLU A 680 13.30 -10.47 -27.51
C GLU A 680 13.39 -11.57 -28.58
N LYS A 681 12.69 -12.69 -28.39
CA LYS A 681 12.75 -13.85 -29.29
C LYS A 681 11.87 -13.71 -30.54
N GLU A 682 10.65 -13.23 -30.37
CA GLU A 682 9.60 -13.25 -31.40
C GLU A 682 9.07 -11.85 -31.75
N GLY A 683 9.56 -10.82 -31.05
CA GLY A 683 9.00 -9.48 -31.15
C GLY A 683 7.59 -9.40 -30.56
N ILE A 684 6.95 -8.27 -30.82
CA ILE A 684 5.58 -7.97 -30.37
C ILE A 684 4.52 -8.94 -30.90
N TYR A 685 4.75 -9.56 -32.07
CA TYR A 685 3.81 -10.51 -32.66
C TYR A 685 3.71 -11.81 -31.84
N GLY A 686 4.78 -12.21 -31.14
CA GLY A 686 4.74 -13.34 -30.20
C GLY A 686 3.77 -13.11 -29.03
N LEU A 687 3.53 -11.85 -28.66
CA LEU A 687 2.57 -11.50 -27.61
C LEU A 687 1.12 -11.39 -28.09
N GLU A 688 0.85 -11.39 -29.41
CA GLU A 688 -0.51 -11.14 -29.92
C GLU A 688 -1.53 -12.18 -29.42
N TYR A 689 -1.18 -13.47 -29.47
CA TYR A 689 -2.06 -14.54 -29.00
C TYR A 689 -2.22 -14.53 -27.46
N PRO A 690 -1.14 -14.49 -26.66
CA PRO A 690 -1.24 -14.32 -25.21
C PRO A 690 -2.08 -13.12 -24.77
N ILE A 691 -1.94 -11.96 -25.43
CA ILE A 691 -2.74 -10.76 -25.15
C ILE A 691 -4.23 -11.04 -25.42
N LYS A 692 -4.59 -11.64 -26.55
CA LYS A 692 -5.99 -11.98 -26.85
C LYS A 692 -6.60 -12.92 -25.81
N GLU A 693 -5.83 -13.91 -25.34
CA GLU A 693 -6.26 -14.84 -24.30
C GLU A 693 -6.45 -14.13 -22.95
N ALA A 694 -5.48 -13.32 -22.52
CA ALA A 694 -5.58 -12.54 -21.29
C ALA A 694 -6.78 -11.58 -21.31
N VAL A 695 -6.99 -10.87 -22.41
CA VAL A 695 -8.13 -9.97 -22.59
C VAL A 695 -9.47 -10.72 -22.56
N ASP A 696 -9.56 -11.92 -23.16
CA ASP A 696 -10.77 -12.76 -23.09
C ASP A 696 -11.06 -13.25 -21.66
N ILE A 697 -10.03 -13.56 -20.88
CA ILE A 697 -10.16 -13.95 -19.47
C ILE A 697 -10.72 -12.79 -18.64
N VAL A 698 -10.10 -11.60 -18.71
CA VAL A 698 -10.51 -10.46 -17.88
C VAL A 698 -11.84 -9.87 -18.31
N LEU A 699 -12.19 -9.91 -19.60
CA LEU A 699 -13.49 -9.46 -20.10
C LEU A 699 -14.52 -10.57 -20.25
N LYS A 700 -14.30 -11.75 -19.67
CA LYS A 700 -15.25 -12.86 -19.74
C LYS A 700 -16.63 -12.44 -19.22
N GLY A 701 -17.65 -12.56 -20.07
CA GLY A 701 -19.03 -12.14 -19.76
C GLY A 701 -19.33 -10.66 -20.06
N VAL A 702 -18.30 -9.86 -20.35
CA VAL A 702 -18.41 -8.47 -20.83
C VAL A 702 -18.40 -8.43 -22.36
N ILE A 703 -17.53 -9.23 -22.99
CA ILE A 703 -17.46 -9.34 -24.45
C ILE A 703 -18.36 -10.46 -25.00
N PRO A 704 -18.94 -10.28 -26.21
CA PRO A 704 -19.70 -11.34 -26.88
C PRO A 704 -18.86 -12.60 -27.12
N LYS A 705 -19.47 -13.78 -26.98
CA LYS A 705 -18.81 -15.06 -27.28
C LYS A 705 -18.35 -15.08 -28.74
N GLU A 706 -17.14 -15.57 -28.96
CA GLU A 706 -16.58 -15.73 -30.29
C GLU A 706 -17.47 -16.64 -31.16
N LYS A 707 -17.90 -16.15 -32.32
CA LYS A 707 -18.65 -16.95 -33.31
C LYS A 707 -17.68 -17.90 -34.02
N LYS A 708 -17.34 -19.02 -33.39
CA LYS A 708 -16.53 -20.06 -34.03
C LYS A 708 -17.39 -20.92 -34.97
N SER A 709 -17.13 -20.83 -36.28
CA SER A 709 -17.59 -21.84 -37.25
C SER A 709 -17.02 -23.20 -36.87
N THR A 710 -17.80 -24.28 -37.03
CA THR A 710 -17.40 -25.67 -36.73
C THR A 710 -16.10 -26.08 -37.44
N PHE A 711 -15.80 -25.49 -38.61
CA PHE A 711 -14.54 -25.69 -39.34
C PHE A 711 -13.31 -25.05 -38.66
N ASN A 712 -13.47 -23.90 -38.00
CA ASN A 712 -12.36 -23.22 -37.30
C ASN A 712 -12.00 -23.92 -35.99
N LYS A 713 -12.92 -24.71 -35.40
CA LYS A 713 -12.60 -25.58 -34.25
C LYS A 713 -11.58 -26.68 -34.60
N LEU A 714 -11.62 -27.23 -35.82
CA LEU A 714 -10.65 -28.22 -36.28
C LEU A 714 -9.26 -27.61 -36.57
N SER A 715 -9.21 -26.43 -37.20
CA SER A 715 -7.95 -25.72 -37.50
C SER A 715 -7.18 -25.33 -36.22
N HIS A 716 -7.87 -24.92 -35.16
CA HIS A 716 -7.24 -24.54 -33.89
C HIS A 716 -6.63 -25.74 -33.14
N HIS A 717 -7.20 -26.93 -33.32
CA HIS A 717 -6.61 -28.18 -32.84
C HIS A 717 -5.35 -28.53 -33.65
N GLY A 718 -5.36 -28.27 -34.97
CA GLY A 718 -4.22 -28.43 -35.87
C GLY A 718 -3.00 -27.56 -35.51
N ASN A 719 -3.19 -26.32 -35.05
CA ASN A 719 -2.08 -25.46 -34.63
C ASN A 719 -1.45 -25.89 -33.29
N LYS A 720 -2.24 -26.35 -32.32
CA LYS A 720 -1.70 -26.94 -31.08
C LYS A 720 -0.97 -28.25 -31.35
N ILE A 721 -1.49 -29.08 -32.26
CA ILE A 721 -0.83 -30.30 -32.73
C ILE A 721 0.46 -29.99 -33.49
N SER A 722 0.48 -28.97 -34.36
CA SER A 722 1.68 -28.51 -35.07
C SER A 722 2.79 -28.06 -34.12
N ILE A 723 2.46 -27.29 -33.07
CA ILE A 723 3.41 -26.86 -32.04
C ILE A 723 3.88 -28.06 -31.19
N TYR A 724 2.98 -29.00 -30.87
CA TYR A 724 3.30 -30.24 -30.16
C TYR A 724 4.23 -31.17 -30.98
N ILE A 725 4.00 -31.27 -32.30
CA ILE A 725 4.82 -32.04 -33.25
C ILE A 725 6.21 -31.40 -33.41
N LYS A 726 6.29 -30.07 -33.53
CA LYS A 726 7.57 -29.34 -33.61
C LYS A 726 8.42 -29.50 -32.34
N LYS A 727 7.80 -29.63 -31.16
CA LYS A 727 8.51 -29.82 -29.89
C LYS A 727 8.96 -31.27 -29.65
N ARG A 728 8.45 -32.27 -30.39
CA ARG A 728 8.76 -33.70 -30.18
C ARG A 728 8.93 -34.47 -31.50
N PRO A 729 9.97 -34.16 -32.30
CA PRO A 729 10.15 -34.75 -33.63
C PRO A 729 10.33 -36.28 -33.57
N ILE A 730 10.91 -36.82 -32.50
CA ILE A 730 11.14 -38.25 -32.31
C ILE A 730 9.82 -39.01 -32.10
N ILE A 731 8.89 -38.47 -31.30
CA ILE A 731 7.56 -39.09 -31.07
C ILE A 731 6.76 -39.09 -32.37
N PHE A 732 6.86 -38.02 -33.16
CA PHE A 732 6.20 -37.95 -34.45
C PHE A 732 6.81 -38.93 -35.47
N GLY A 733 8.14 -39.09 -35.47
CA GLY A 733 8.81 -40.14 -36.25
C GLY A 733 8.34 -41.54 -35.86
N LEU A 734 8.18 -41.81 -34.56
CA LEU A 734 7.66 -43.08 -34.03
C LEU A 734 6.20 -43.32 -34.43
N ILE A 735 5.36 -42.28 -34.42
CA ILE A 735 3.96 -42.35 -34.87
C ILE A 735 3.87 -42.60 -36.39
N ILE A 736 4.75 -41.99 -37.20
CA ILE A 736 4.82 -42.27 -38.65
C ILE A 736 5.28 -43.70 -38.91
N VAL A 737 6.27 -44.20 -38.16
CA VAL A 737 6.71 -45.60 -38.27
C VAL A 737 5.60 -46.57 -37.88
N LEU A 738 4.86 -46.29 -36.80
CA LEU A 738 3.72 -47.11 -36.36
C LEU A 738 2.53 -47.04 -37.33
N LEU A 739 2.26 -45.89 -37.94
CA LEU A 739 1.23 -45.76 -38.98
C LEU A 739 1.62 -46.51 -40.25
N ASN A 740 2.90 -46.48 -40.65
CA ASN A 740 3.38 -47.26 -41.79
C ASN A 740 3.38 -48.77 -41.50
N GLN A 741 3.68 -49.20 -40.26
CA GLN A 741 3.58 -50.59 -39.82
C GLN A 741 2.13 -51.08 -39.75
N GLY A 742 1.20 -50.24 -39.26
CA GLY A 742 -0.23 -50.57 -39.23
C GLY A 742 -0.87 -50.65 -40.62
N ILE A 743 -0.37 -49.91 -41.61
CA ILE A 743 -0.83 -50.00 -43.01
C ILE A 743 -0.21 -51.23 -43.72
N THR A 744 0.96 -51.70 -43.29
CA THR A 744 1.56 -52.95 -43.83
C THR A 744 0.90 -54.20 -43.26
N ASP A 745 0.53 -54.22 -41.97
CA ASP A 745 -0.21 -55.34 -41.35
C ASP A 745 -1.65 -55.46 -41.86
N LEU A 746 -2.28 -54.36 -42.30
CA LEU A 746 -3.64 -54.40 -42.88
C LEU A 746 -3.69 -54.91 -44.33
N LEU A 747 -2.53 -55.05 -44.99
CA LEU A 747 -2.41 -55.48 -46.39
C LEU A 747 -1.83 -56.89 -46.56
N THR A 748 -1.53 -57.59 -45.47
CA THR A 748 -1.11 -58.98 -45.49
C THR A 748 -2.19 -59.87 -44.87
N GLU A 749 -3.15 -60.31 -45.69
CA GLU A 749 -3.93 -61.52 -45.38
C GLU A 749 -3.01 -62.73 -45.49
N GLU A 750 -2.43 -63.20 -44.38
CA GLU A 750 -2.05 -64.61 -44.26
C GLU A 750 -2.40 -65.17 -42.88
N VAL A 751 -3.20 -66.24 -42.94
CA VAL A 751 -3.70 -67.07 -41.85
C VAL A 751 -2.56 -67.67 -41.04
N LYS A 752 -2.61 -67.58 -39.70
CA LYS A 752 -1.80 -68.46 -38.83
C LYS A 752 -2.53 -68.92 -37.57
N ASP A 753 -2.26 -70.18 -37.28
CA ASP A 753 -2.89 -71.11 -36.35
C ASP A 753 -2.95 -70.65 -34.88
N GLY A 754 -3.96 -71.14 -34.17
CA GLY A 754 -4.12 -70.96 -32.72
C GLY A 754 -3.04 -71.68 -31.90
N PRO A 755 -2.82 -71.25 -30.64
CA PRO A 755 -1.71 -71.73 -29.82
C PRO A 755 -1.96 -73.12 -29.24
N PRO A 756 -0.92 -73.95 -29.02
CA PRO A 756 -1.02 -75.19 -28.27
C PRO A 756 -1.03 -74.92 -26.76
N ASP A 757 -1.91 -75.61 -26.04
CA ASP A 757 -1.95 -75.64 -24.57
C ASP A 757 -0.62 -76.12 -23.96
N PHE A 758 -0.23 -75.53 -22.83
CA PHE A 758 0.82 -76.06 -21.94
C PHE A 758 0.28 -76.31 -20.52
N PRO A 759 0.82 -77.32 -19.81
CA PRO A 759 0.11 -78.07 -18.76
C PRO A 759 0.34 -77.54 -17.33
N ASN A 760 -0.47 -78.08 -16.42
CA ASN A 760 -0.58 -77.80 -14.97
C ASN A 760 0.73 -77.65 -14.18
#